data_AF-A0A812M1Q8-F1
#
_entry.id   AF-A0A812M1Q8-F1
#
_cell.length_a   1.000
_cell.length_b   1.000
_cell.length_c   1.000
_cell.angle_alpha   90.00
_cell.angle_beta   90.00
_cell.angle_gamma   90.00
#
_symmetry.space_group_name_H-M   'P 1'
#
loop_
_entity.id
_entity.type
_entity.pdbx_description
1 polymer ?
#
loop_
_entity_poly.entity_id
_entity_poly.type
_entity_poly.pdbx_seq_one_letter_code
_entity_poly.pdbx_strand_id
1 'polypeptide(L)'
;MESVLEVFRQADLEEIPKRRVLQILQTLGAERMETFELLLEAYRASKPDLSSGNVQMSPFLTWLQTSPSQASQAPKDCGDEEQRVVDALAHRGVTLRSLLGFMRRLQEVMPHYDMDSTRTADVVWQVIIPETAERGCAYAELLQRGEKRLPDKMVSHNWGNLFSHLMAALFADAAGKSSFRTILAWMRLGARGWDLIEAQLSDAGQLDSTRWLCIFAVNQHVSICDKTWGGTNALGTPYKPCSCGKEKIHSGARCEMNKFDAMIALFKVRHPQYEHVVAVDDDLRLLTRIWVIAEIAEVFRNQLPCKVVVLQPRGMELLGRVKTMDVREAQASRPEDVQMILAKIQDKDGFNERTRSALMTVAHLSSLELRLEMRYQLRGISSPDADYEFQRRVEATRQKLKEASSFDEVQEAFGEFQEQTEDFASDDDQIKIMQFCDLLQVVDLMQPDLFIHAFRQAAIPESGYRPDMTDEEVLNIFWRMRASVRSIDQLPHVYVDGPEFMAAVGKSKLPQASVICLSCTPESENEIFRMGRYVQMKQSNLQTHLVTLVNRASEEKACGVTLYRGFNEPAISYTGRFEGKAVADFVVDEALPLFGVLHEANRGHYLLKATGGLLTVWLGTGELRDTTSAISDIIDIMAGIAQTFPDIPFCLLNSTFLEPDVLGRFLCTQRVAEGSGAMELADLEAQAAVAVLFLGQLAGISKFQGGMEQDVLRRYVFPLELPFQGDGLCDFIQSARSGGLEGEEVPTSARPLLKETFVKVERWKVAA
;
A
#
# COMPACT_ATOMS: atom_id res chain seq x y z
N MET A 1 0.11 -10.07 -47.42
CA MET A 1 0.30 -11.48 -47.03
C MET A 1 1.28 -12.18 -47.98
N GLU A 2 0.96 -12.31 -49.27
CA GLU A 2 1.85 -12.86 -50.32
C GLU A 2 3.28 -12.30 -50.28
N SER A 3 3.45 -10.98 -50.19
CA SER A 3 4.78 -10.35 -50.09
C SER A 3 5.53 -10.67 -48.79
N VAL A 4 4.82 -10.98 -47.70
CA VAL A 4 5.42 -11.41 -46.42
C VAL A 4 5.85 -12.87 -46.52
N LEU A 5 5.00 -13.72 -47.10
CA LEU A 5 5.33 -15.13 -47.36
C LEU A 5 6.53 -15.24 -48.30
N GLU A 6 6.65 -14.37 -49.29
CA GLU A 6 7.81 -14.32 -50.19
C GLU A 6 9.10 -13.92 -49.47
N VAL A 7 9.04 -12.98 -48.52
CA VAL A 7 10.19 -12.63 -47.66
C VAL A 7 10.58 -13.81 -46.76
N PHE A 8 9.62 -14.57 -46.23
CA PHE A 8 9.90 -15.78 -45.43
C PHE A 8 10.47 -16.93 -46.27
N ARG A 9 10.08 -17.07 -47.54
CA ARG A 9 10.66 -18.06 -48.47
C ARG A 9 12.10 -17.71 -48.85
N GLN A 10 12.44 -16.41 -48.88
CA GLN A 10 13.76 -15.92 -49.27
C GLN A 10 14.74 -15.76 -48.09
N ALA A 11 14.25 -15.69 -46.85
CA ALA A 11 15.10 -15.55 -45.67
C ALA A 11 15.66 -16.90 -45.20
N ASP A 12 16.96 -16.94 -44.89
CA ASP A 12 17.58 -18.08 -44.22
C ASP A 12 17.14 -18.11 -42.74
N LEU A 13 16.16 -18.95 -42.43
CA LEU A 13 15.44 -18.95 -41.16
C LEU A 13 16.29 -19.44 -39.97
N GLU A 14 17.51 -19.92 -40.19
CA GLU A 14 18.43 -20.33 -39.12
C GLU A 14 18.99 -19.14 -38.32
N GLU A 15 19.01 -17.93 -38.90
CA GLU A 15 19.54 -16.74 -38.23
C GLU A 15 18.49 -15.87 -37.53
N ILE A 16 17.20 -16.16 -37.66
CA ILE A 16 16.15 -15.31 -37.07
C ILE A 16 15.91 -15.73 -35.60
N PRO A 17 16.24 -14.88 -34.61
CA PRO A 17 16.04 -15.23 -33.21
C PRO A 17 14.56 -15.46 -32.90
N LYS A 18 14.27 -16.49 -32.09
CA LYS A 18 12.91 -16.90 -31.65
C LYS A 18 11.99 -15.73 -31.23
N ARG A 19 12.57 -14.71 -30.59
CA ARG A 19 11.87 -13.49 -30.13
C ARG A 19 11.34 -12.63 -31.29
N ARG A 20 12.05 -12.58 -32.42
CA ARG A 20 11.69 -11.80 -33.61
C ARG A 20 10.54 -12.44 -34.38
N VAL A 21 10.49 -13.77 -34.46
CA VAL A 21 9.36 -14.50 -35.04
C VAL A 21 8.08 -14.26 -34.24
N LEU A 22 8.18 -14.31 -32.89
CA LEU A 22 7.04 -14.01 -32.01
C LEU A 22 6.56 -12.56 -32.14
N GLN A 23 7.46 -11.58 -32.22
CA GLN A 23 7.09 -10.18 -32.48
C GLN A 23 6.43 -10.00 -33.84
N ILE A 24 6.89 -10.68 -34.89
CA ILE A 24 6.26 -10.63 -36.22
C ILE A 24 4.86 -11.23 -36.17
N LEU A 25 4.67 -12.39 -35.53
CA LEU A 25 3.36 -13.03 -35.39
C LEU A 25 2.37 -12.18 -34.57
N GLN A 26 2.85 -11.53 -33.51
CA GLN A 26 2.06 -10.59 -32.70
C GLN A 26 1.71 -9.32 -33.49
N THR A 27 2.65 -8.78 -34.26
CA THR A 27 2.43 -7.55 -35.06
C THR A 27 1.49 -7.79 -36.23
N LEU A 28 1.45 -9.02 -36.77
CA LEU A 28 0.56 -9.39 -37.88
C LEU A 28 -0.88 -9.67 -37.46
N GLY A 29 -1.21 -9.61 -36.16
CA GLY A 29 -2.59 -9.82 -35.68
C GLY A 29 -3.18 -11.16 -36.15
N ALA A 30 -2.37 -12.22 -36.16
CA ALA A 30 -2.77 -13.52 -36.67
C ALA A 30 -3.73 -14.25 -35.69
N GLU A 31 -4.97 -13.76 -35.59
CA GLU A 31 -6.06 -14.39 -34.85
C GLU A 31 -6.75 -15.54 -35.63
N ARG A 32 -6.27 -15.87 -36.84
CA ARG A 32 -6.84 -16.95 -37.67
C ARG A 32 -5.84 -18.08 -37.88
N MET A 33 -6.25 -19.28 -37.47
CA MET A 33 -5.55 -20.57 -37.70
C MET A 33 -5.11 -20.78 -39.16
N GLU A 34 -5.84 -20.23 -40.14
CA GLU A 34 -5.51 -20.32 -41.57
C GLU A 34 -4.19 -19.62 -41.93
N THR A 35 -3.88 -18.48 -41.32
CA THR A 35 -2.61 -17.76 -41.54
C THR A 35 -1.43 -18.53 -40.92
N PHE A 36 -1.68 -19.25 -39.83
CA PHE A 36 -0.71 -20.09 -39.15
C PHE A 36 -0.37 -21.35 -39.94
N GLU A 37 -1.39 -22.06 -40.47
CA GLU A 37 -1.19 -23.24 -41.32
C GLU A 37 -0.41 -22.88 -42.60
N LEU A 38 -0.70 -21.73 -43.22
CA LEU A 38 0.05 -21.25 -44.40
C LEU A 38 1.52 -20.94 -44.09
N LEU A 39 1.82 -20.39 -42.90
CA LEU A 39 3.20 -20.16 -42.46
C LEU A 39 3.93 -21.49 -42.16
N LEU A 40 3.22 -22.47 -41.60
CA LEU A 40 3.77 -23.80 -41.34
C LEU A 40 4.03 -24.57 -42.65
N GLU A 41 3.14 -24.47 -43.64
CA GLU A 41 3.36 -25.03 -44.97
C GLU A 41 4.53 -24.37 -45.70
N ALA A 42 4.64 -23.04 -45.64
CA ALA A 42 5.79 -22.32 -46.20
C ALA A 42 7.12 -22.75 -45.56
N TYR A 43 7.13 -22.97 -44.24
CA TYR A 43 8.29 -23.49 -43.50
C TYR A 43 8.63 -24.94 -43.88
N ARG A 44 7.63 -25.81 -44.08
CA ARG A 44 7.85 -27.19 -44.55
C ARG A 44 8.38 -27.21 -45.98
N ALA A 45 7.88 -26.33 -46.85
CA ALA A 45 8.31 -26.22 -48.23
C ALA A 45 9.77 -25.72 -48.37
N SER A 46 10.26 -24.93 -47.42
CA SER A 46 11.67 -24.47 -47.42
C SER A 46 12.66 -25.51 -46.90
N LYS A 47 12.20 -26.64 -46.34
CA LYS A 47 13.07 -27.76 -45.87
C LYS A 47 12.57 -29.13 -46.36
N PRO A 48 12.80 -29.49 -47.64
CA PRO A 48 12.30 -30.74 -48.22
C PRO A 48 12.85 -32.03 -47.58
N ASP A 49 14.02 -31.98 -46.94
CA ASP A 49 14.69 -33.14 -46.30
C ASP A 49 14.08 -33.57 -44.95
N LEU A 50 13.14 -32.81 -44.37
CA LEU A 50 12.43 -33.21 -43.15
C LEU A 50 11.39 -34.32 -43.40
N SER A 51 11.14 -34.69 -44.66
CA SER A 51 10.20 -35.75 -45.03
C SER A 51 10.78 -37.18 -44.92
N SER A 52 12.09 -37.33 -44.71
CA SER A 52 12.76 -38.64 -44.63
C SER A 52 13.48 -38.85 -43.29
N GLY A 53 12.74 -39.31 -42.27
CA GLY A 53 13.24 -40.17 -41.19
C GLY A 53 14.09 -39.55 -40.06
N ASN A 54 13.59 -39.70 -38.82
CA ASN A 54 14.33 -39.68 -37.55
C ASN A 54 15.20 -38.45 -37.22
N VAL A 55 14.68 -37.24 -37.41
CA VAL A 55 15.18 -36.07 -36.68
C VAL A 55 14.32 -35.86 -35.44
N GLN A 56 14.96 -35.89 -34.26
CA GLN A 56 14.30 -35.62 -32.98
C GLN A 56 13.78 -34.18 -33.01
N MET A 57 12.46 -34.02 -33.12
CA MET A 57 11.82 -32.71 -33.16
C MET A 57 12.11 -31.94 -31.86
N SER A 58 12.35 -30.63 -31.96
CA SER A 58 12.56 -29.81 -30.76
C SER A 58 11.30 -29.84 -29.87
N PRO A 59 11.44 -29.68 -28.54
CA PRO A 59 10.30 -29.68 -27.60
C PRO A 59 9.18 -28.72 -27.99
N PHE A 60 9.51 -27.63 -28.72
CA PHE A 60 8.54 -26.67 -29.25
C PHE A 60 7.63 -27.24 -30.34
N LEU A 61 8.15 -28.08 -31.23
CA LEU A 61 7.37 -28.72 -32.30
C LEU A 61 6.57 -29.92 -31.78
N THR A 62 7.10 -30.62 -30.77
CA THR A 62 6.37 -31.65 -30.01
C THR A 62 5.21 -31.04 -29.22
N TRP A 63 5.40 -29.88 -28.60
CA TRP A 63 4.34 -29.11 -27.92
C TRP A 63 3.27 -28.61 -28.90
N LEU A 64 3.65 -28.10 -30.08
CA LEU A 64 2.74 -27.67 -31.14
C LEU A 64 1.89 -28.82 -31.74
N GLN A 65 2.40 -30.06 -31.74
CA GLN A 65 1.65 -31.23 -32.21
C GLN A 65 0.73 -31.83 -31.13
N THR A 66 1.02 -31.60 -29.85
CA THR A 66 0.33 -32.27 -28.72
C THR A 66 -0.70 -31.38 -27.99
N SER A 67 -0.89 -30.13 -28.42
CA SER A 67 -1.90 -29.22 -27.84
C SER A 67 -2.62 -28.39 -28.92
N PRO A 68 -3.97 -28.38 -29.00
CA PRO A 68 -4.89 -29.52 -29.03
C PRO A 68 -5.85 -29.42 -30.23
N SER A 69 -5.83 -30.41 -31.14
CA SER A 69 -6.90 -30.63 -32.13
C SER A 69 -8.22 -31.16 -31.51
N GLN A 70 -8.29 -31.26 -30.18
CA GLN A 70 -9.50 -31.61 -29.41
C GLN A 70 -10.10 -30.44 -28.61
N ALA A 71 -9.47 -29.26 -28.59
CA ALA A 71 -9.98 -28.11 -27.83
C ALA A 71 -11.03 -27.26 -28.57
N SER A 72 -11.47 -27.69 -29.75
CA SER A 72 -12.56 -27.04 -30.48
C SER A 72 -13.57 -28.07 -31.01
N GLN A 73 -14.11 -28.92 -30.12
CA GLN A 73 -15.52 -29.24 -30.33
C GLN A 73 -16.27 -27.95 -29.98
N ALA A 74 -16.69 -27.20 -31.01
CA ALA A 74 -17.69 -26.15 -30.86
C ALA A 74 -18.80 -26.68 -29.93
N PRO A 75 -19.33 -25.86 -29.01
CA PRO A 75 -20.30 -26.31 -28.02
C PRO A 75 -21.33 -27.19 -28.70
N LYS A 76 -21.36 -28.45 -28.25
CA LYS A 76 -22.22 -29.51 -28.76
C LYS A 76 -23.64 -28.96 -28.77
N ASP A 77 -24.18 -28.65 -29.96
CA ASP A 77 -25.40 -27.86 -30.21
C ASP A 77 -26.37 -27.90 -29.01
N CYS A 78 -26.15 -26.98 -28.06
CA CYS A 78 -26.90 -26.95 -26.82
C CYS A 78 -28.29 -26.45 -27.20
N GLY A 79 -29.35 -27.14 -26.78
CA GLY A 79 -30.70 -26.68 -27.09
C GLY A 79 -30.89 -25.22 -26.64
N ASP A 80 -31.71 -24.45 -27.36
CA ASP A 80 -31.92 -23.00 -27.14
C ASP A 80 -32.16 -22.63 -25.66
N GLU A 81 -32.82 -23.50 -24.90
CA GLU A 81 -33.08 -23.30 -23.47
C GLU A 81 -31.80 -23.34 -22.62
N GLU A 82 -30.91 -24.30 -22.88
CA GLU A 82 -29.64 -24.42 -22.16
C GLU A 82 -28.74 -23.22 -22.42
N GLN A 83 -28.64 -22.78 -23.67
CA GLN A 83 -27.86 -21.59 -24.02
C GLN A 83 -28.41 -20.34 -23.33
N ARG A 84 -29.74 -20.19 -23.24
CA ARG A 84 -30.37 -19.08 -22.50
C ARG A 84 -30.02 -19.10 -21.01
N VAL A 85 -29.94 -20.28 -20.38
CA VAL A 85 -29.53 -20.40 -18.97
C VAL A 85 -28.05 -20.05 -18.80
N VAL A 86 -27.18 -20.56 -19.67
CA VAL A 86 -25.74 -20.23 -19.67
C VAL A 86 -25.54 -18.73 -19.82
N ASP A 87 -26.18 -18.10 -20.81
CA ASP A 87 -26.08 -16.67 -21.05
C ASP A 87 -26.61 -15.87 -19.85
N ALA A 88 -27.77 -16.24 -19.29
CA ALA A 88 -28.33 -15.55 -18.14
C ALA A 88 -27.40 -15.65 -16.92
N LEU A 89 -26.87 -16.85 -16.62
CA LEU A 89 -25.97 -17.09 -15.50
C LEU A 89 -24.64 -16.34 -15.66
N ALA A 90 -24.09 -16.28 -16.88
CA ALA A 90 -22.85 -15.57 -17.18
C ALA A 90 -22.96 -14.05 -16.97
N HIS A 91 -24.14 -13.46 -17.22
CA HIS A 91 -24.36 -12.02 -17.10
C HIS A 91 -24.77 -11.56 -15.68
N ARG A 92 -24.57 -12.39 -14.67
CA ARG A 92 -24.86 -12.06 -13.26
C ARG A 92 -23.60 -11.72 -12.46
N GLY A 93 -22.70 -10.96 -13.07
CA GLY A 93 -21.58 -10.37 -12.38
C GLY A 93 -21.99 -9.24 -11.43
N VAL A 94 -21.26 -9.08 -10.32
CA VAL A 94 -21.46 -8.01 -9.33
C VAL A 94 -20.23 -7.11 -9.24
N THR A 95 -20.41 -5.80 -9.26
CA THR A 95 -19.29 -4.85 -9.11
C THR A 95 -18.73 -4.86 -7.69
N LEU A 96 -17.44 -4.57 -7.53
CA LEU A 96 -16.83 -4.41 -6.20
C LEU A 96 -17.48 -3.26 -5.40
N ARG A 97 -17.90 -2.20 -6.08
CA ARG A 97 -18.69 -1.10 -5.48
C ARG A 97 -20.00 -1.61 -4.88
N SER A 98 -20.74 -2.44 -5.60
CA SER A 98 -21.96 -3.05 -5.07
C SER A 98 -21.67 -3.98 -3.89
N LEU A 99 -20.56 -4.72 -3.92
CA LEU A 99 -20.14 -5.59 -2.81
C LEU A 99 -19.72 -4.80 -1.57
N LEU A 100 -19.00 -3.68 -1.70
CA LEU A 100 -18.72 -2.78 -0.59
C LEU A 100 -20.01 -2.22 0.01
N GLY A 101 -20.94 -1.79 -0.83
CA GLY A 101 -22.26 -1.34 -0.40
C GLY A 101 -23.05 -2.43 0.33
N PHE A 102 -22.94 -3.69 -0.12
CA PHE A 102 -23.50 -4.86 0.56
C PHE A 102 -22.85 -5.08 1.94
N MET A 103 -21.51 -5.02 2.03
CA MET A 103 -20.80 -5.20 3.30
C MET A 103 -21.16 -4.14 4.33
N ARG A 104 -21.27 -2.87 3.92
CA ARG A 104 -21.65 -1.77 4.83
C ARG A 104 -23.04 -1.96 5.46
N ARG A 105 -24.00 -2.51 4.71
CA ARG A 105 -25.36 -2.78 5.22
C ARG A 105 -25.53 -4.12 5.92
N LEU A 106 -24.52 -5.00 5.87
CA LEU A 106 -24.67 -6.38 6.32
C LEU A 106 -25.08 -6.46 7.80
N GLN A 107 -24.53 -5.60 8.66
CA GLN A 107 -24.93 -5.54 10.07
C GLN A 107 -26.36 -5.04 10.27
N GLU A 108 -26.91 -4.25 9.35
CA GLU A 108 -28.29 -3.75 9.43
C GLU A 108 -29.29 -4.88 9.14
N VAL A 109 -29.00 -5.68 8.11
CA VAL A 109 -29.88 -6.77 7.65
C VAL A 109 -29.63 -8.10 8.37
N MET A 110 -28.45 -8.25 8.97
CA MET A 110 -28.04 -9.37 9.80
C MET A 110 -27.39 -8.84 11.09
N PRO A 111 -28.17 -8.38 12.10
CA PRO A 111 -27.64 -7.74 13.30
C PRO A 111 -26.66 -8.57 14.13
N HIS A 112 -26.70 -9.90 13.99
CA HIS A 112 -25.80 -10.84 14.64
C HIS A 112 -24.63 -11.26 13.76
N TYR A 113 -24.39 -10.57 12.63
CA TYR A 113 -23.20 -10.79 11.82
C TYR A 113 -21.97 -10.56 12.69
N ASP A 114 -21.06 -11.53 12.63
CA ASP A 114 -19.77 -11.53 13.30
C ASP A 114 -18.73 -12.02 12.31
N MET A 115 -17.69 -11.21 12.10
CA MET A 115 -16.65 -11.48 11.12
C MET A 115 -15.86 -12.76 11.41
N ASP A 116 -15.77 -13.17 12.67
CA ASP A 116 -14.92 -14.29 13.08
C ASP A 116 -15.69 -15.62 13.19
N SER A 117 -17.02 -15.60 13.10
CA SER A 117 -17.85 -16.81 13.18
C SER A 117 -18.87 -16.97 12.05
N THR A 118 -19.26 -15.90 11.37
CA THR A 118 -20.29 -15.96 10.34
C THR A 118 -19.73 -16.54 9.04
N ARG A 119 -20.28 -17.68 8.63
CA ARG A 119 -19.92 -18.35 7.38
C ARG A 119 -20.67 -17.79 6.21
N THR A 120 -20.15 -18.03 5.02
CA THR A 120 -20.79 -17.66 3.76
C THR A 120 -22.19 -18.29 3.62
N ALA A 121 -22.36 -19.55 4.07
CA ALA A 121 -23.67 -20.20 4.13
C ALA A 121 -24.68 -19.42 5.00
N ASP A 122 -24.21 -18.84 6.11
CA ASP A 122 -25.08 -18.09 7.02
C ASP A 122 -25.63 -16.84 6.33
N VAL A 123 -24.80 -16.14 5.55
CA VAL A 123 -25.21 -14.97 4.75
C VAL A 123 -26.17 -15.37 3.62
N VAL A 124 -25.94 -16.52 2.97
CA VAL A 124 -26.85 -17.03 1.93
C VAL A 124 -28.25 -17.24 2.50
N TRP A 125 -28.34 -17.96 3.63
CA TRP A 125 -29.62 -18.35 4.21
C TRP A 125 -30.33 -17.24 4.97
N GLN A 126 -29.60 -16.30 5.56
CA GLN A 126 -30.17 -15.28 6.43
C GLN A 126 -30.32 -13.91 5.77
N VAL A 127 -29.65 -13.66 4.64
CA VAL A 127 -29.72 -12.38 3.92
C VAL A 127 -30.12 -12.59 2.47
N ILE A 128 -29.32 -13.33 1.70
CA ILE A 128 -29.50 -13.43 0.25
C ILE A 128 -30.86 -14.05 -0.12
N ILE A 129 -31.18 -15.22 0.42
CA ILE A 129 -32.45 -15.91 0.13
C ILE A 129 -33.65 -15.06 0.60
N PRO A 130 -33.70 -14.55 1.84
CA PRO A 130 -34.80 -13.69 2.30
C PRO A 130 -35.02 -12.45 1.44
N GLU A 131 -33.97 -11.67 1.15
CA GLU A 131 -34.10 -10.42 0.38
C GLU A 131 -34.53 -10.63 -1.07
N THR A 132 -34.26 -11.80 -1.63
CA THR A 132 -34.65 -12.15 -3.01
C THR A 132 -35.94 -12.94 -3.09
N ALA A 133 -36.57 -13.30 -1.96
CA ALA A 133 -37.71 -14.22 -1.92
C ALA A 133 -38.93 -13.70 -2.68
N GLU A 134 -39.22 -12.40 -2.58
CA GLU A 134 -40.35 -11.77 -3.27
C GLU A 134 -40.22 -11.88 -4.79
N ARG A 135 -39.01 -11.62 -5.31
CA ARG A 135 -38.73 -11.67 -6.76
C ARG A 135 -38.43 -13.10 -7.24
N GLY A 136 -37.94 -13.97 -6.38
CA GLY A 136 -37.47 -15.31 -6.72
C GLY A 136 -36.32 -15.30 -7.74
N CYS A 137 -35.39 -14.35 -7.60
CA CYS A 137 -34.28 -14.11 -8.53
C CYS A 137 -32.90 -14.36 -7.87
N ALA A 138 -31.83 -14.32 -8.66
CA ALA A 138 -30.48 -14.29 -8.12
C ALA A 138 -30.19 -12.95 -7.42
N TYR A 139 -29.28 -12.94 -6.43
CA TYR A 139 -28.95 -11.73 -5.68
C TYR A 139 -28.23 -10.68 -6.55
N ALA A 140 -27.42 -11.12 -7.50
CA ALA A 140 -26.75 -10.25 -8.46
C ALA A 140 -27.76 -9.39 -9.26
N GLU A 141 -28.90 -9.96 -9.62
CA GLU A 141 -29.98 -9.23 -10.32
C GLU A 141 -30.64 -8.17 -9.41
N LEU A 142 -30.62 -8.36 -8.09
CA LEU A 142 -31.07 -7.35 -7.13
C LEU A 142 -30.01 -6.24 -6.99
N LEU A 143 -28.76 -6.63 -6.74
CA LEU A 143 -27.63 -5.69 -6.57
C LEU A 143 -27.37 -4.81 -7.79
N GLN A 144 -27.50 -5.37 -8.99
CA GLN A 144 -27.31 -4.65 -10.27
C GLN A 144 -28.61 -4.10 -10.85
N ARG A 145 -29.72 -4.10 -10.10
CA ARG A 145 -31.04 -3.58 -10.56
C ARG A 145 -31.51 -4.20 -11.89
N GLY A 146 -31.16 -5.47 -12.12
CA GLY A 146 -31.48 -6.23 -13.34
C GLY A 146 -30.53 -5.98 -14.52
N GLU A 147 -29.52 -5.13 -14.38
CA GLU A 147 -28.51 -4.94 -15.42
C GLU A 147 -27.70 -6.22 -15.64
N LYS A 148 -27.55 -6.61 -16.91
CA LYS A 148 -26.70 -7.73 -17.33
C LYS A 148 -25.24 -7.29 -17.33
N ARG A 149 -24.40 -7.95 -16.55
CA ARG A 149 -22.96 -7.66 -16.46
C ARG A 149 -22.14 -8.94 -16.58
N LEU A 150 -21.25 -8.98 -17.57
CA LEU A 150 -20.23 -10.02 -17.62
C LEU A 150 -19.17 -9.73 -16.54
N PRO A 151 -18.70 -10.75 -15.82
CA PRO A 151 -17.64 -10.59 -14.84
C PRO A 151 -16.27 -10.47 -15.51
N ASP A 152 -15.41 -9.65 -14.92
CA ASP A 152 -13.98 -9.64 -15.26
C ASP A 152 -13.29 -10.89 -14.71
N LYS A 153 -13.77 -11.36 -13.54
CA LYS A 153 -13.23 -12.55 -12.86
C LYS A 153 -14.32 -13.39 -12.20
N MET A 154 -14.14 -14.72 -12.17
CA MET A 154 -14.91 -15.62 -11.29
C MET A 154 -14.13 -15.94 -10.04
N VAL A 155 -14.84 -16.08 -8.92
CA VAL A 155 -14.25 -16.42 -7.64
C VAL A 155 -14.75 -17.76 -7.13
N SER A 156 -13.86 -18.74 -7.07
CA SER A 156 -14.11 -20.01 -6.38
C SER A 156 -13.95 -19.82 -4.87
N HIS A 157 -14.92 -20.34 -4.12
CA HIS A 157 -14.98 -20.24 -2.66
C HIS A 157 -15.77 -21.41 -2.06
N ASN A 158 -15.70 -21.57 -0.74
CA ASN A 158 -16.47 -22.57 0.00
C ASN A 158 -17.48 -21.88 0.92
N TRP A 159 -18.73 -22.35 0.89
CA TRP A 159 -19.80 -21.79 1.71
C TRP A 159 -19.57 -22.03 3.21
N GLY A 160 -18.76 -23.04 3.56
CA GLY A 160 -18.35 -23.28 4.95
C GLY A 160 -17.33 -22.28 5.49
N ASN A 161 -16.72 -21.46 4.63
CA ASN A 161 -15.71 -20.49 5.05
C ASN A 161 -16.36 -19.25 5.66
N LEU A 162 -15.60 -18.55 6.50
CA LEU A 162 -15.98 -17.23 7.00
C LEU A 162 -16.27 -16.28 5.83
N PHE A 163 -17.40 -15.59 5.91
CA PHE A 163 -17.82 -14.68 4.84
C PHE A 163 -16.89 -13.46 4.74
N SER A 164 -16.37 -13.00 5.88
CA SER A 164 -15.36 -11.94 5.96
C SER A 164 -14.10 -12.29 5.18
N HIS A 165 -13.63 -13.55 5.23
CA HIS A 165 -12.46 -14.01 4.50
C HIS A 165 -12.68 -13.99 2.99
N LEU A 166 -13.86 -14.43 2.53
CA LEU A 166 -14.22 -14.36 1.11
C LEU A 166 -14.16 -12.91 0.62
N MET A 167 -14.83 -11.99 1.31
CA MET A 167 -14.86 -10.58 0.92
C MET A 167 -13.47 -9.93 0.97
N ALA A 168 -12.68 -10.23 2.00
CA ALA A 168 -11.30 -9.77 2.11
C ALA A 168 -10.46 -10.26 0.93
N ALA A 169 -10.59 -11.54 0.53
CA ALA A 169 -9.90 -12.11 -0.61
C ALA A 169 -10.24 -11.41 -1.93
N LEU A 170 -11.51 -11.04 -2.13
CA LEU A 170 -11.94 -10.28 -3.31
C LEU A 170 -11.31 -8.90 -3.38
N PHE A 171 -11.35 -8.15 -2.28
CA PHE A 171 -10.78 -6.80 -2.25
C PHE A 171 -9.26 -6.84 -2.30
N ALA A 172 -8.61 -7.87 -1.73
CA ALA A 172 -7.18 -8.08 -1.85
C ALA A 172 -6.76 -8.38 -3.29
N ASP A 173 -7.49 -9.26 -4.00
CA ASP A 173 -7.25 -9.51 -5.42
C ASP A 173 -7.27 -8.21 -6.22
N ALA A 174 -8.33 -7.42 -6.02
CA ALA A 174 -8.52 -6.16 -6.72
C ALA A 174 -7.47 -5.10 -6.33
N ALA A 175 -7.02 -5.08 -5.09
CA ALA A 175 -5.91 -4.26 -4.65
C ALA A 175 -4.52 -4.79 -5.11
N GLY A 176 -4.49 -5.84 -5.94
CA GLY A 176 -3.24 -6.43 -6.45
C GLY A 176 -2.45 -7.23 -5.42
N LYS A 177 -3.06 -7.61 -4.29
CA LYS A 177 -2.42 -8.35 -3.19
C LYS A 177 -2.64 -9.85 -3.35
N SER A 178 -1.65 -10.66 -2.99
CA SER A 178 -1.75 -12.13 -2.94
C SER A 178 -2.24 -12.66 -1.57
N SER A 179 -2.15 -11.81 -0.55
CA SER A 179 -2.70 -12.06 0.79
C SER A 179 -3.81 -11.08 1.12
N PHE A 180 -4.84 -11.57 1.80
CA PHE A 180 -5.96 -10.74 2.26
C PHE A 180 -5.94 -10.36 3.74
N ARG A 181 -4.83 -10.62 4.46
CA ARG A 181 -4.70 -10.29 5.88
C ARG A 181 -4.91 -8.81 6.17
N THR A 182 -4.21 -7.93 5.44
CA THR A 182 -4.30 -6.48 5.63
C THR A 182 -5.72 -5.97 5.38
N ILE A 183 -6.37 -6.46 4.33
CA ILE A 183 -7.76 -6.11 4.03
C ILE A 183 -8.68 -6.58 5.15
N LEU A 184 -8.51 -7.81 5.65
CA LEU A 184 -9.31 -8.32 6.76
C LEU A 184 -9.12 -7.48 8.04
N ALA A 185 -7.89 -7.04 8.32
CA ALA A 185 -7.60 -6.12 9.41
C ALA A 185 -8.30 -4.77 9.22
N TRP A 186 -8.31 -4.22 8.01
CA TRP A 186 -9.07 -3.01 7.69
C TRP A 186 -10.56 -3.20 7.88
N MET A 187 -11.14 -4.31 7.43
CA MET A 187 -12.57 -4.60 7.64
C MET A 187 -12.97 -4.57 9.13
N ARG A 188 -12.08 -5.03 10.03
CA ARG A 188 -12.30 -4.98 11.48
C ARG A 188 -12.32 -3.56 12.07
N LEU A 189 -11.82 -2.55 11.35
CA LEU A 189 -11.91 -1.14 11.72
C LEU A 189 -13.33 -0.56 11.56
N GLY A 190 -14.29 -1.33 11.05
CA GLY A 190 -15.65 -0.87 10.80
C GLY A 190 -15.69 0.21 9.72
N ALA A 191 -16.46 1.29 9.95
CA ALA A 191 -16.72 2.35 8.97
C ALA A 191 -15.45 2.89 8.30
N ARG A 192 -14.44 3.25 9.10
CA ARG A 192 -13.15 3.76 8.61
C ARG A 192 -12.41 2.74 7.74
N GLY A 193 -12.50 1.47 8.12
CA GLY A 193 -11.94 0.36 7.37
C GLY A 193 -12.49 0.24 5.96
N TRP A 194 -13.81 0.38 5.84
CA TRP A 194 -14.48 0.38 4.55
C TRP A 194 -14.05 1.56 3.68
N ASP A 195 -13.85 2.74 4.27
CA ASP A 195 -13.39 3.92 3.54
C ASP A 195 -11.94 3.74 3.03
N LEU A 196 -11.07 3.10 3.82
CA LEU A 196 -9.71 2.74 3.38
C LEU A 196 -9.75 1.73 2.22
N ILE A 197 -10.58 0.69 2.32
CA ILE A 197 -10.72 -0.31 1.24
C ILE A 197 -11.29 0.36 -0.01
N GLU A 198 -12.31 1.20 0.11
CA GLU A 198 -12.90 1.92 -1.02
C GLU A 198 -11.89 2.86 -1.68
N ALA A 199 -11.12 3.63 -0.91
CA ALA A 199 -10.05 4.49 -1.42
C ALA A 199 -9.00 3.66 -2.18
N GLN A 200 -8.50 2.58 -1.59
CA GLN A 200 -7.52 1.70 -2.23
C GLN A 200 -8.04 1.11 -3.56
N LEU A 201 -9.30 0.69 -3.61
CA LEU A 201 -9.92 0.15 -4.82
C LEU A 201 -10.23 1.24 -5.85
N SER A 202 -10.52 2.46 -5.40
CA SER A 202 -10.71 3.63 -6.25
C SER A 202 -9.39 4.01 -6.93
N ASP A 203 -8.30 4.09 -6.16
CA ASP A 203 -6.97 4.41 -6.65
C ASP A 203 -6.45 3.37 -7.65
N ALA A 204 -6.81 2.10 -7.45
CA ALA A 204 -6.53 1.02 -8.40
C ALA A 204 -7.46 1.01 -9.63
N GLY A 205 -8.48 1.87 -9.68
CA GLY A 205 -9.49 1.88 -10.74
C GLY A 205 -10.35 0.61 -10.80
N GLN A 206 -10.51 -0.09 -9.68
CA GLN A 206 -11.14 -1.42 -9.62
C GLN A 206 -12.57 -1.42 -9.08
N LEU A 207 -13.10 -0.30 -8.58
CA LEU A 207 -14.44 -0.26 -7.95
C LEU A 207 -15.55 -0.80 -8.86
N ASP A 208 -15.48 -0.51 -10.16
CA ASP A 208 -16.48 -0.96 -11.12
C ASP A 208 -16.12 -2.29 -11.80
N SER A 209 -14.99 -2.90 -11.41
CA SER A 209 -14.66 -4.26 -11.80
C SER A 209 -15.68 -5.24 -11.26
N THR A 210 -16.06 -6.19 -12.08
CA THR A 210 -17.16 -7.12 -11.87
C THR A 210 -16.61 -8.50 -11.50
N ARG A 211 -17.22 -9.12 -10.48
CA ARG A 211 -16.89 -10.45 -9.99
C ARG A 211 -18.09 -11.38 -10.10
N TRP A 212 -17.86 -12.64 -10.44
CA TRP A 212 -18.87 -13.67 -10.40
C TRP A 212 -18.63 -14.57 -9.19
N LEU A 213 -19.65 -14.71 -8.35
CA LEU A 213 -19.63 -15.60 -7.19
C LEU A 213 -20.92 -16.40 -7.18
N CYS A 214 -20.84 -17.71 -6.98
CA CYS A 214 -22.02 -18.57 -7.05
C CYS A 214 -23.10 -18.18 -6.01
N ILE A 215 -22.72 -17.64 -4.85
CA ILE A 215 -23.67 -17.17 -3.82
C ILE A 215 -24.56 -16.03 -4.29
N PHE A 216 -24.06 -15.16 -5.17
CA PHE A 216 -24.79 -14.02 -5.68
C PHE A 216 -25.41 -14.29 -7.06
N ALA A 217 -24.70 -15.05 -7.91
CA ALA A 217 -25.07 -15.25 -9.30
C ALA A 217 -26.05 -16.42 -9.52
N VAL A 218 -26.01 -17.48 -8.70
CA VAL A 218 -26.98 -18.57 -8.80
C VAL A 218 -28.31 -18.15 -8.19
N ASN A 219 -29.40 -18.43 -8.89
CA ASN A 219 -30.74 -18.23 -8.36
C ASN A 219 -31.05 -19.31 -7.31
N GLN A 220 -30.85 -18.95 -6.05
CA GLN A 220 -31.06 -19.85 -4.91
C GLN A 220 -32.52 -20.32 -4.81
N HIS A 221 -33.48 -19.56 -5.36
CA HIS A 221 -34.92 -19.89 -5.31
C HIS A 221 -35.33 -21.03 -6.23
N VAL A 222 -34.64 -21.24 -7.34
CA VAL A 222 -34.87 -22.41 -8.21
C VAL A 222 -33.90 -23.55 -7.92
N SER A 223 -32.98 -23.34 -6.98
CA SER A 223 -31.90 -24.28 -6.69
C SER A 223 -32.07 -24.95 -5.34
N ILE A 224 -32.05 -24.19 -4.23
CA ILE A 224 -31.81 -24.77 -2.90
C ILE A 224 -32.74 -24.26 -1.80
N CYS A 225 -33.50 -23.18 -2.01
CA CYS A 225 -34.10 -22.42 -0.91
C CYS A 225 -35.16 -23.18 -0.08
N ASP A 226 -35.68 -24.32 -0.52
CA ASP A 226 -36.72 -25.09 0.16
C ASP A 226 -36.18 -26.13 1.15
N LYS A 227 -34.88 -26.44 1.10
CA LYS A 227 -34.26 -27.47 1.95
C LYS A 227 -32.94 -26.99 2.52
N THR A 228 -32.85 -26.96 3.84
CA THR A 228 -31.68 -26.46 4.58
C THR A 228 -30.66 -27.55 4.91
N TRP A 229 -31.01 -28.81 4.66
CA TRP A 229 -30.18 -30.02 4.90
C TRP A 229 -29.59 -30.11 6.32
N GLY A 230 -30.34 -29.64 7.32
CA GLY A 230 -29.89 -29.68 8.72
C GLY A 230 -28.79 -28.68 9.06
N GLY A 231 -28.50 -27.72 8.18
CA GLY A 231 -27.58 -26.63 8.47
C GLY A 231 -28.09 -25.73 9.59
N THR A 232 -27.19 -25.35 10.48
CA THR A 232 -27.39 -24.35 11.54
C THR A 232 -26.51 -23.14 11.25
N ASN A 233 -26.90 -21.95 11.71
CA ASN A 233 -26.07 -20.76 11.63
C ASN A 233 -24.97 -20.73 12.70
N ALA A 234 -24.12 -19.69 12.70
CA ALA A 234 -23.09 -19.48 13.71
C ALA A 234 -23.60 -19.48 15.17
N LEU A 235 -24.89 -19.16 15.38
CA LEU A 235 -25.56 -19.19 16.70
C LEU A 235 -26.16 -20.57 17.03
N GLY A 236 -25.89 -21.59 16.23
CA GLY A 236 -26.48 -22.93 16.38
C GLY A 236 -27.97 -23.02 16.02
N THR A 237 -28.56 -21.95 15.47
CA THR A 237 -29.98 -21.92 15.08
C THR A 237 -30.16 -22.57 13.72
N PRO A 238 -31.06 -23.55 13.54
CA PRO A 238 -31.34 -24.14 12.23
C PRO A 238 -31.77 -23.08 11.21
N TYR A 239 -31.28 -23.18 9.96
CA TYR A 239 -31.76 -22.31 8.90
C TYR A 239 -33.25 -22.53 8.64
N LYS A 240 -33.94 -21.48 8.17
CA LYS A 240 -35.36 -21.54 7.81
C LYS A 240 -35.51 -21.76 6.31
N PRO A 241 -36.24 -22.80 5.86
CA PRO A 241 -36.62 -22.93 4.47
C PRO A 241 -37.44 -21.73 3.98
N CYS A 242 -37.24 -21.34 2.72
CA CYS A 242 -38.02 -20.31 2.05
C CYS A 242 -39.38 -20.86 1.59
N SER A 243 -40.42 -20.04 1.71
CA SER A 243 -41.80 -20.37 1.32
C SER A 243 -42.20 -19.86 -0.07
N CYS A 244 -41.24 -19.47 -0.93
CA CYS A 244 -41.53 -18.83 -2.22
C CYS A 244 -42.24 -19.75 -3.25
N GLY A 245 -42.29 -21.06 -3.00
CA GLY A 245 -42.99 -22.04 -3.84
C GLY A 245 -42.40 -22.25 -5.24
N LYS A 246 -41.22 -21.68 -5.55
CA LYS A 246 -40.56 -21.84 -6.85
C LYS A 246 -40.13 -23.30 -7.07
N GLU A 247 -40.35 -23.80 -8.29
CA GLU A 247 -39.90 -25.12 -8.75
C GLU A 247 -38.38 -25.28 -8.57
N LYS A 248 -37.95 -26.43 -8.04
CA LYS A 248 -36.54 -26.76 -7.86
C LYS A 248 -36.00 -27.54 -9.05
N ILE A 249 -34.99 -27.00 -9.69
CA ILE A 249 -34.43 -27.50 -10.94
C ILE A 249 -33.00 -27.95 -10.68
N HIS A 250 -32.84 -29.23 -10.36
CA HIS A 250 -31.53 -29.81 -10.02
C HIS A 250 -30.80 -30.47 -11.20
N SER A 251 -31.45 -30.58 -12.37
CA SER A 251 -30.87 -31.22 -13.56
C SER A 251 -31.52 -30.70 -14.86
N GLY A 252 -31.01 -31.13 -16.01
CA GLY A 252 -31.54 -30.78 -17.34
C GLY A 252 -31.04 -29.44 -17.88
N ALA A 253 -31.73 -28.94 -18.92
CA ALA A 253 -31.37 -27.70 -19.62
C ALA A 253 -31.58 -26.44 -18.77
N ARG A 254 -32.56 -26.46 -17.86
CA ARG A 254 -32.93 -25.32 -16.99
C ARG A 254 -32.12 -25.22 -15.69
N CYS A 255 -31.36 -26.25 -15.32
CA CYS A 255 -30.58 -26.25 -14.08
C CYS A 255 -29.39 -25.31 -14.23
N GLU A 256 -29.19 -24.36 -13.31
CA GLU A 256 -28.04 -23.44 -13.38
C GLU A 256 -26.74 -24.12 -12.92
N MET A 257 -26.83 -25.02 -11.93
CA MET A 257 -25.65 -25.64 -11.29
C MET A 257 -24.88 -26.59 -12.22
N ASN A 258 -25.52 -27.14 -13.26
CA ASN A 258 -24.84 -28.00 -14.24
C ASN A 258 -24.30 -27.21 -15.45
N LYS A 259 -24.33 -25.87 -15.42
CA LYS A 259 -23.89 -24.99 -16.52
C LYS A 259 -22.58 -24.27 -16.26
N PHE A 260 -21.90 -24.57 -15.16
CA PHE A 260 -20.67 -23.86 -14.80
C PHE A 260 -19.58 -24.09 -15.86
N ASP A 261 -19.41 -25.31 -16.36
CA ASP A 261 -18.46 -25.63 -17.44
C ASP A 261 -18.72 -24.78 -18.70
N ALA A 262 -19.99 -24.73 -19.16
CA ALA A 262 -20.40 -23.96 -20.33
C ALA A 262 -20.29 -22.44 -20.11
N MET A 263 -20.57 -21.98 -18.89
CA MET A 263 -20.42 -20.57 -18.49
C MET A 263 -18.95 -20.15 -18.49
N ILE A 264 -18.04 -20.97 -17.95
CA ILE A 264 -16.59 -20.71 -17.96
C ILE A 264 -16.06 -20.67 -19.39
N ALA A 265 -16.49 -21.60 -20.25
CA ALA A 265 -16.16 -21.57 -21.66
C ALA A 265 -16.66 -20.29 -22.36
N LEU A 266 -17.87 -19.82 -22.02
CA LEU A 266 -18.42 -18.57 -22.54
C LEU A 266 -17.60 -17.36 -22.07
N PHE A 267 -17.13 -17.32 -20.83
CA PHE A 267 -16.26 -16.24 -20.34
C PHE A 267 -14.98 -16.11 -21.15
N LYS A 268 -14.32 -17.24 -21.46
CA LYS A 268 -13.14 -17.25 -22.33
C LYS A 268 -13.40 -16.62 -23.70
N VAL A 269 -14.55 -16.94 -24.30
CA VAL A 269 -14.94 -16.43 -25.63
C VAL A 269 -15.26 -14.94 -25.59
N ARG A 270 -15.96 -14.48 -24.54
CA ARG A 270 -16.47 -13.10 -24.45
C ARG A 270 -15.48 -12.12 -23.84
N HIS A 271 -14.54 -12.60 -23.03
CA HIS A 271 -13.60 -11.77 -22.29
C HIS A 271 -12.21 -12.44 -22.29
N PRO A 272 -11.37 -12.21 -23.33
CA PRO A 272 -10.08 -12.89 -23.47
C PRO A 272 -9.10 -12.66 -22.30
N GLN A 273 -9.28 -11.57 -21.55
CA GLN A 273 -8.49 -11.24 -20.36
C GLN A 273 -9.12 -11.75 -19.06
N TYR A 274 -10.11 -12.65 -19.16
CA TYR A 274 -10.78 -13.19 -18.00
C TYR A 274 -9.83 -13.99 -17.11
N GLU A 275 -9.94 -13.78 -15.81
CA GLU A 275 -9.14 -14.48 -14.81
C GLU A 275 -10.03 -15.24 -13.83
N HIS A 276 -9.51 -16.34 -13.32
CA HIS A 276 -10.11 -17.09 -12.22
C HIS A 276 -9.39 -16.75 -10.92
N VAL A 277 -10.15 -16.49 -9.86
CA VAL A 277 -9.62 -16.22 -8.51
C VAL A 277 -10.05 -17.35 -7.58
N VAL A 278 -9.10 -17.92 -6.87
CA VAL A 278 -9.33 -18.96 -5.86
C VAL A 278 -9.13 -18.33 -4.48
N ALA A 279 -10.22 -18.06 -3.78
CA ALA A 279 -10.22 -17.44 -2.45
C ALA A 279 -10.06 -18.52 -1.36
N VAL A 280 -8.81 -18.80 -1.00
CA VAL A 280 -8.42 -19.91 -0.14
C VAL A 280 -8.55 -19.54 1.34
N ASP A 281 -9.27 -20.37 2.08
CA ASP A 281 -9.36 -20.29 3.54
C ASP A 281 -8.04 -20.70 4.23
N ASP A 282 -7.97 -20.44 5.53
CA ASP A 282 -6.82 -20.74 6.36
C ASP A 282 -6.55 -22.23 6.54
N ASP A 283 -7.53 -23.09 6.29
CA ASP A 283 -7.43 -24.53 6.49
C ASP A 283 -7.43 -25.39 5.21
N LEU A 284 -7.38 -24.73 4.04
CA LEU A 284 -7.48 -25.32 2.71
C LEU A 284 -8.75 -26.16 2.48
N ARG A 285 -9.81 -25.99 3.30
CA ARG A 285 -11.08 -26.72 3.10
C ARG A 285 -11.70 -26.43 1.75
N LEU A 286 -11.43 -25.26 1.16
CA LEU A 286 -11.82 -24.97 -0.21
C LEU A 286 -11.45 -26.10 -1.17
N LEU A 287 -10.22 -26.61 -1.06
CA LEU A 287 -9.65 -27.57 -1.98
C LEU A 287 -10.14 -29.00 -1.74
N THR A 288 -10.81 -29.25 -0.62
CA THR A 288 -11.53 -30.50 -0.39
C THR A 288 -12.93 -30.47 -1.00
N ARG A 289 -13.40 -29.36 -1.57
CA ARG A 289 -14.73 -29.27 -2.19
C ARG A 289 -14.66 -29.65 -3.66
N ILE A 290 -15.34 -30.73 -4.05
CA ILE A 290 -15.29 -31.23 -5.42
C ILE A 290 -15.74 -30.19 -6.47
N TRP A 291 -16.71 -29.35 -6.13
CA TRP A 291 -17.21 -28.32 -7.04
C TRP A 291 -16.15 -27.25 -7.34
N VAL A 292 -15.32 -26.89 -6.36
CA VAL A 292 -14.20 -25.96 -6.56
C VAL A 292 -13.11 -26.61 -7.41
N ILE A 293 -12.84 -27.89 -7.17
CA ILE A 293 -11.94 -28.68 -8.02
C ILE A 293 -12.43 -28.71 -9.47
N ALA A 294 -13.74 -28.87 -9.71
CA ALA A 294 -14.31 -28.84 -11.05
C ALA A 294 -14.05 -27.50 -11.74
N GLU A 295 -14.27 -26.39 -11.02
CA GLU A 295 -14.01 -25.03 -11.51
C GLU A 295 -12.54 -24.84 -11.88
N ILE A 296 -11.60 -25.25 -11.01
CA ILE A 296 -10.16 -25.19 -11.28
C ILE A 296 -9.78 -26.08 -12.48
N ALA A 297 -10.33 -27.29 -12.56
CA ALA A 297 -10.08 -28.21 -13.67
C ALA A 297 -10.55 -27.64 -15.01
N GLU A 298 -11.71 -26.96 -15.02
CA GLU A 298 -12.22 -26.28 -16.21
C GLU A 298 -11.31 -25.12 -16.62
N VAL A 299 -10.85 -24.32 -15.65
CA VAL A 299 -9.92 -23.20 -15.87
C VAL A 299 -8.60 -23.71 -16.48
N PHE A 300 -8.04 -24.79 -15.95
CA PHE A 300 -6.84 -25.42 -16.51
C PHE A 300 -7.06 -25.99 -17.91
N ARG A 301 -8.19 -26.67 -18.15
CA ARG A 301 -8.54 -27.20 -19.48
C ARG A 301 -8.65 -26.07 -20.50
N ASN A 302 -9.17 -24.93 -20.09
CA ASN A 302 -9.34 -23.75 -20.92
C ASN A 302 -8.09 -22.84 -20.96
N GLN A 303 -7.01 -23.18 -20.26
CA GLN A 303 -5.79 -22.36 -20.16
C GLN A 303 -6.07 -20.93 -19.70
N LEU A 304 -7.07 -20.77 -18.81
CA LEU A 304 -7.40 -19.48 -18.24
C LEU A 304 -6.42 -19.14 -17.10
N PRO A 305 -6.00 -17.87 -16.97
CA PRO A 305 -5.20 -17.44 -15.82
C PRO A 305 -5.92 -17.74 -14.51
N CYS A 306 -5.21 -18.31 -13.55
CA CYS A 306 -5.72 -18.64 -12.22
C CYS A 306 -4.85 -17.96 -11.17
N LYS A 307 -5.46 -17.12 -10.34
CA LYS A 307 -4.82 -16.43 -9.23
C LYS A 307 -5.35 -16.97 -7.91
N VAL A 308 -4.46 -17.31 -6.99
CA VAL A 308 -4.82 -17.74 -5.65
C VAL A 308 -4.66 -16.55 -4.69
N VAL A 309 -5.59 -16.38 -3.76
CA VAL A 309 -5.48 -15.39 -2.68
C VAL A 309 -5.68 -16.11 -1.35
N VAL A 310 -4.73 -15.95 -0.43
CA VAL A 310 -4.68 -16.66 0.87
C VAL A 310 -4.79 -15.67 2.04
N LEU A 311 -5.30 -16.10 3.20
CA LEU A 311 -5.34 -15.22 4.39
C LEU A 311 -3.91 -14.82 4.75
N GLN A 312 -3.09 -15.81 5.02
CA GLN A 312 -1.70 -15.66 5.38
C GLN A 312 -1.00 -16.96 5.03
N PRO A 313 0.21 -16.94 4.44
CA PRO A 313 1.01 -18.14 4.37
C PRO A 313 1.39 -18.52 5.80
N ARG A 314 0.65 -19.46 6.43
CA ARG A 314 1.07 -20.11 7.69
C ARG A 314 2.22 -21.07 7.45
N GLY A 315 3.29 -20.55 6.81
CA GLY A 315 4.50 -21.25 6.41
C GLY A 315 4.29 -22.74 6.18
N MET A 316 5.06 -23.53 6.93
CA MET A 316 5.18 -24.98 6.79
C MET A 316 3.87 -25.78 6.94
N GLU A 317 2.88 -25.31 7.69
CA GLU A 317 1.63 -26.08 7.86
C GLU A 317 0.82 -26.08 6.56
N LEU A 318 0.68 -24.90 5.94
CA LEU A 318 0.07 -24.77 4.63
C LEU A 318 0.85 -25.59 3.60
N LEU A 319 2.18 -25.53 3.64
CA LEU A 319 3.05 -26.30 2.75
C LEU A 319 2.82 -27.80 2.91
N GLY A 320 2.70 -28.28 4.15
CA GLY A 320 2.43 -29.69 4.45
C GLY A 320 1.10 -30.15 3.85
N ARG A 321 0.04 -29.35 4.02
CA ARG A 321 -1.28 -29.67 3.46
C ARG A 321 -1.33 -29.59 1.94
N VAL A 322 -0.68 -28.60 1.32
CA VAL A 322 -0.58 -28.51 -0.14
C VAL A 322 0.19 -29.71 -0.68
N LYS A 323 1.30 -30.11 -0.04
CA LYS A 323 2.08 -31.31 -0.42
C LYS A 323 1.23 -32.58 -0.45
N THR A 324 0.35 -32.77 0.53
CA THR A 324 -0.48 -33.99 0.65
C THR A 324 -1.83 -33.89 -0.07
N MET A 325 -2.20 -32.74 -0.61
CA MET A 325 -3.50 -32.53 -1.27
C MET A 325 -3.69 -33.50 -2.44
N ASP A 326 -4.74 -34.31 -2.42
CA ASP A 326 -5.14 -35.16 -3.55
C ASP A 326 -6.62 -34.92 -3.88
N VAL A 327 -6.89 -34.57 -5.15
CA VAL A 327 -8.23 -34.38 -5.71
C VAL A 327 -9.15 -35.57 -5.45
N ARG A 328 -8.61 -36.79 -5.30
CA ARG A 328 -9.39 -38.01 -5.02
C ARG A 328 -10.05 -38.00 -3.64
N GLU A 329 -9.56 -37.19 -2.71
CA GLU A 329 -10.10 -37.06 -1.35
C GLU A 329 -11.18 -35.97 -1.26
N ALA A 330 -11.55 -35.37 -2.39
CA ALA A 330 -12.56 -34.34 -2.46
C ALA A 330 -13.95 -34.84 -2.03
N GLN A 331 -14.69 -33.92 -1.43
CA GLN A 331 -15.96 -34.15 -0.76
C GLN A 331 -17.07 -33.33 -1.42
N ALA A 332 -18.26 -33.89 -1.40
CA ALA A 332 -19.50 -33.22 -1.78
C ALA A 332 -20.63 -33.70 -0.88
N SER A 333 -21.72 -32.93 -0.83
CA SER A 333 -22.94 -33.37 -0.15
C SER A 333 -23.57 -34.62 -0.81
N ARG A 334 -23.25 -34.87 -2.07
CA ARG A 334 -23.74 -35.98 -2.89
C ARG A 334 -22.56 -36.77 -3.45
N PRO A 335 -22.35 -38.03 -3.06
CA PRO A 335 -21.24 -38.85 -3.56
C PRO A 335 -21.20 -38.98 -5.08
N GLU A 336 -22.35 -38.94 -5.75
CA GLU A 336 -22.47 -38.95 -7.21
C GLU A 336 -21.79 -37.75 -7.88
N ASP A 337 -21.78 -36.57 -7.24
CA ASP A 337 -21.09 -35.38 -7.76
C ASP A 337 -19.57 -35.60 -7.75
N VAL A 338 -19.05 -36.27 -6.70
CA VAL A 338 -17.63 -36.65 -6.59
C VAL A 338 -17.23 -37.54 -7.77
N GLN A 339 -18.00 -38.60 -8.00
CA GLN A 339 -17.73 -39.54 -9.09
C GLN A 339 -17.82 -38.86 -10.46
N MET A 340 -18.85 -38.05 -10.68
CA MET A 340 -19.07 -37.32 -11.94
C MET A 340 -17.91 -36.38 -12.25
N ILE A 341 -17.46 -35.58 -11.28
CA ILE A 341 -16.39 -34.60 -11.49
C ILE A 341 -15.03 -35.30 -11.63
N LEU A 342 -14.73 -36.29 -10.79
CA LEU A 342 -13.49 -37.05 -10.90
C LEU A 342 -13.39 -37.83 -12.21
N ALA A 343 -14.51 -38.23 -12.81
CA ALA A 343 -14.54 -38.84 -14.14
C ALA A 343 -14.17 -37.84 -15.25
N LYS A 344 -14.40 -36.53 -15.06
CA LYS A 344 -14.00 -35.47 -16.02
C LYS A 344 -12.50 -35.14 -15.96
N ILE A 345 -11.83 -35.52 -14.88
CA ILE A 345 -10.38 -35.31 -14.69
C ILE A 345 -9.65 -36.58 -15.10
N GLN A 346 -9.19 -36.64 -16.35
CA GLN A 346 -8.51 -37.80 -16.91
C GLN A 346 -7.18 -38.09 -16.19
N ASP A 347 -6.33 -37.08 -16.09
CA ASP A 347 -5.04 -37.12 -15.41
C ASP A 347 -5.13 -36.42 -14.05
N LYS A 348 -5.44 -37.21 -13.01
CA LYS A 348 -5.60 -36.72 -11.63
C LYS A 348 -4.26 -36.33 -11.01
N ASP A 349 -3.18 -37.04 -11.37
CA ASP A 349 -1.86 -36.77 -10.82
C ASP A 349 -1.26 -35.50 -11.40
N GLY A 350 -1.35 -35.29 -12.71
CA GLY A 350 -0.98 -34.01 -13.32
C GLY A 350 -1.88 -32.85 -12.90
N PHE A 351 -3.16 -33.10 -12.60
CA PHE A 351 -4.04 -32.09 -12.00
C PHE A 351 -3.57 -31.71 -10.59
N ASN A 352 -3.29 -32.69 -9.74
CA ASN A 352 -2.76 -32.47 -8.40
C ASN A 352 -1.46 -31.68 -8.47
N GLU A 353 -0.52 -32.08 -9.33
CA GLU A 353 0.77 -31.43 -9.50
C GLU A 353 0.63 -29.94 -9.88
N ARG A 354 -0.17 -29.64 -10.92
CA ARG A 354 -0.43 -28.25 -11.33
C ARG A 354 -1.10 -27.43 -10.24
N THR A 355 -2.07 -28.02 -9.54
CA THR A 355 -2.79 -27.32 -8.46
C THR A 355 -1.85 -27.03 -7.29
N ARG A 356 -1.04 -28.01 -6.88
CA ARG A 356 -0.04 -27.83 -5.83
C ARG A 356 0.98 -26.76 -6.21
N SER A 357 1.52 -26.82 -7.43
CA SER A 357 2.47 -25.82 -7.94
C SER A 357 1.87 -24.41 -7.92
N ALA A 358 0.63 -24.21 -8.38
CA ALA A 358 -0.04 -22.91 -8.36
C ALA A 358 -0.24 -22.37 -6.93
N LEU A 359 -0.72 -23.21 -6.00
CA LEU A 359 -0.91 -22.84 -4.58
C LEU A 359 0.43 -22.49 -3.91
N MET A 360 1.45 -23.30 -4.16
CA MET A 360 2.80 -23.10 -3.64
C MET A 360 3.42 -21.80 -4.12
N THR A 361 3.31 -21.53 -5.42
CA THR A 361 3.83 -20.31 -6.04
C THR A 361 3.25 -19.10 -5.34
N VAL A 362 1.93 -19.07 -5.10
CA VAL A 362 1.27 -17.97 -4.38
C VAL A 362 1.69 -17.91 -2.91
N ALA A 363 1.80 -19.04 -2.22
CA ALA A 363 2.24 -19.06 -0.82
C ALA A 363 3.65 -18.45 -0.68
N HIS A 364 4.57 -18.84 -1.56
CA HIS A 364 5.95 -18.36 -1.59
C HIS A 364 6.05 -16.90 -2.03
N LEU A 365 5.32 -16.48 -3.07
CA LEU A 365 5.26 -15.06 -3.48
C LEU A 365 4.74 -14.17 -2.36
N SER A 366 3.69 -14.62 -1.67
CA SER A 366 3.13 -13.90 -0.51
C SER A 366 4.15 -13.80 0.63
N SER A 367 4.93 -14.86 0.86
CA SER A 367 6.01 -14.85 1.85
C SER A 367 7.13 -13.87 1.47
N LEU A 368 7.52 -13.81 0.19
CA LEU A 368 8.52 -12.86 -0.31
C LEU A 368 8.06 -11.41 -0.14
N GLU A 369 6.82 -11.10 -0.53
CA GLU A 369 6.24 -9.76 -0.41
C GLU A 369 6.17 -9.30 1.04
N LEU A 370 5.75 -10.20 1.92
CA LEU A 370 5.74 -9.95 3.35
C LEU A 370 7.15 -9.66 3.89
N ARG A 371 8.16 -10.48 3.53
CA ARG A 371 9.54 -10.25 3.97
C ARG A 371 10.10 -8.93 3.44
N LEU A 372 9.74 -8.53 2.22
CA LEU A 372 10.11 -7.24 1.64
C LEU A 372 9.48 -6.07 2.40
N GLU A 373 8.19 -6.17 2.72
CA GLU A 373 7.46 -5.18 3.51
C GLU A 373 8.05 -5.05 4.93
N MET A 374 8.27 -6.18 5.62
CA MET A 374 8.89 -6.18 6.95
C MET A 374 10.27 -5.54 6.91
N ARG A 375 11.09 -5.88 5.92
CA ARG A 375 12.40 -5.27 5.75
C ARG A 375 12.28 -3.78 5.50
N TYR A 376 11.31 -3.34 4.69
CA TYR A 376 11.02 -1.93 4.45
C TYR A 376 10.71 -1.18 5.75
N GLN A 377 9.91 -1.77 6.63
CA GLN A 377 9.55 -1.18 7.92
C GLN A 377 10.71 -1.17 8.91
N LEU A 378 11.66 -2.11 8.80
CA LEU A 378 12.85 -2.19 9.65
C LEU A 378 14.05 -1.36 9.14
N ARG A 379 13.87 -0.51 8.11
CA ARG A 379 14.93 0.24 7.37
C ARG A 379 15.75 1.27 8.17
N GLY A 380 15.71 1.24 9.49
CA GLY A 380 16.64 1.95 10.39
C GLY A 380 17.78 1.08 10.92
N ILE A 381 17.75 -0.24 10.71
CA ILE A 381 18.69 -1.21 11.31
C ILE A 381 19.68 -1.77 10.27
N SER A 382 19.27 -1.90 9.01
CA SER A 382 20.09 -2.47 7.93
C SER A 382 20.85 -1.41 7.13
N SER A 383 22.00 -1.80 6.55
CA SER A 383 22.71 -0.96 5.60
C SER A 383 21.94 -0.85 4.27
N PRO A 384 22.08 0.26 3.53
CA PRO A 384 21.40 0.47 2.25
C PRO A 384 21.74 -0.58 1.19
N ASP A 385 23.00 -1.01 1.15
CA ASP A 385 23.48 -2.05 0.24
C ASP A 385 22.80 -3.40 0.51
N ALA A 386 22.60 -3.72 1.80
CA ALA A 386 21.91 -4.94 2.19
C ALA A 386 20.42 -4.91 1.76
N ASP A 387 19.76 -3.76 1.84
CA ASP A 387 18.37 -3.62 1.40
C ASP A 387 18.22 -3.73 -0.12
N TYR A 388 19.12 -3.10 -0.88
CA TYR A 388 19.15 -3.21 -2.34
C TYR A 388 19.40 -4.66 -2.78
N GLU A 389 20.39 -5.32 -2.18
CA GLU A 389 20.70 -6.71 -2.50
C GLU A 389 19.53 -7.64 -2.19
N PHE A 390 18.86 -7.44 -1.05
CA PHE A 390 17.69 -8.21 -0.70
C PHE A 390 16.53 -8.01 -1.68
N GLN A 391 16.25 -6.77 -2.06
CA GLN A 391 15.21 -6.49 -3.07
C GLN A 391 15.54 -7.16 -4.41
N ARG A 392 16.80 -7.14 -4.83
CA ARG A 392 17.27 -7.84 -6.03
C ARG A 392 17.05 -9.36 -5.93
N ARG A 393 17.33 -9.95 -4.77
CA ARG A 393 17.09 -11.40 -4.52
C ARG A 393 15.61 -11.73 -4.54
N VAL A 394 14.76 -10.93 -3.88
CA VAL A 394 13.30 -11.08 -3.92
C VAL A 394 12.77 -11.05 -5.35
N GLU A 395 13.20 -10.10 -6.16
CA GLU A 395 12.74 -10.01 -7.56
C GLU A 395 13.24 -11.17 -8.42
N ALA A 396 14.49 -11.62 -8.21
CA ALA A 396 15.03 -12.80 -8.89
C ALA A 396 14.24 -14.06 -8.53
N THR A 397 13.95 -14.29 -7.25
CA THR A 397 13.15 -15.44 -6.79
C THR A 397 11.71 -15.34 -7.28
N ARG A 398 11.10 -14.15 -7.28
CA ARG A 398 9.77 -13.91 -7.86
C ARG A 398 9.72 -14.32 -9.33
N GLN A 399 10.75 -13.99 -10.10
CA GLN A 399 10.83 -14.39 -11.50
C GLN A 399 10.96 -15.91 -11.64
N LYS A 400 11.85 -16.56 -10.87
CA LYS A 400 11.98 -18.03 -10.84
C LYS A 400 10.66 -18.73 -10.50
N LEU A 401 9.94 -18.24 -9.49
CA LEU A 401 8.64 -18.77 -9.09
C LEU A 401 7.59 -18.65 -10.19
N LYS A 402 7.62 -17.57 -10.99
CA LYS A 402 6.70 -17.39 -12.14
C LYS A 402 7.04 -18.28 -13.32
N GLU A 403 8.32 -18.61 -13.50
CA GLU A 403 8.82 -19.46 -14.59
C GLU A 403 8.74 -20.96 -14.26
N ALA A 404 8.62 -21.30 -12.97
CA ALA A 404 8.51 -22.67 -12.51
C ALA A 404 7.26 -23.34 -13.08
N SER A 405 7.48 -24.52 -13.65
CA SER A 405 6.49 -25.34 -14.34
C SER A 405 6.04 -26.56 -13.52
N SER A 406 6.77 -26.88 -12.45
CA SER A 406 6.50 -27.99 -11.54
C SER A 406 6.55 -27.55 -10.07
N PHE A 407 5.98 -28.37 -9.19
CA PHE A 407 6.04 -28.17 -7.75
C PHE A 407 7.48 -28.21 -7.22
N ASP A 408 8.30 -29.12 -7.73
CA ASP A 408 9.70 -29.26 -7.31
C ASP A 408 10.54 -28.02 -7.68
N GLU A 409 10.35 -27.45 -8.88
CA GLU A 409 11.00 -26.19 -9.29
C GLU A 409 10.57 -25.02 -8.39
N VAL A 410 9.30 -24.98 -7.97
CA VAL A 410 8.80 -23.97 -7.02
C VAL A 410 9.45 -24.14 -5.64
N GLN A 411 9.63 -25.37 -5.16
CA GLN A 411 10.34 -25.65 -3.91
C GLN A 411 11.81 -25.25 -4.00
N GLU A 412 12.49 -25.62 -5.08
CA GLU A 412 13.90 -25.31 -5.30
C GLU A 412 14.15 -23.80 -5.35
N ALA A 413 13.37 -23.07 -6.15
CA ALA A 413 13.50 -21.62 -6.28
C ALA A 413 13.36 -20.89 -4.94
N PHE A 414 12.43 -21.33 -4.08
CA PHE A 414 12.24 -20.74 -2.76
C PHE A 414 13.28 -21.23 -1.74
N GLY A 415 13.71 -22.49 -1.82
CA GLY A 415 14.78 -23.05 -0.99
C GLY A 415 16.09 -22.29 -1.16
N GLU A 416 16.48 -22.00 -2.41
CA GLU A 416 17.64 -21.16 -2.71
C GLU A 416 17.55 -19.76 -2.07
N PHE A 417 16.35 -19.17 -2.07
CA PHE A 417 16.13 -17.88 -1.40
C PHE A 417 16.29 -18.00 0.11
N GLN A 418 15.79 -19.08 0.72
CA GLN A 418 15.94 -19.33 2.16
C GLN A 418 17.41 -19.50 2.54
N GLU A 419 18.17 -20.34 1.83
CA GLU A 419 19.60 -20.56 2.06
C GLU A 419 20.41 -19.26 1.94
N GLN A 420 20.06 -18.39 0.98
CA GLN A 420 20.72 -17.09 0.81
C GLN A 420 20.32 -16.07 1.87
N THR A 421 19.25 -16.29 2.63
CA THR A 421 18.70 -15.34 3.61
C THR A 421 18.77 -15.85 5.05
N GLU A 422 19.55 -16.90 5.33
CA GLU A 422 19.70 -17.53 6.66
C GLU A 422 20.16 -16.58 7.78
N ASP A 423 20.69 -15.39 7.45
CA ASP A 423 20.98 -14.34 8.43
C ASP A 423 19.72 -13.69 9.04
N PHE A 424 18.52 -14.00 8.53
CA PHE A 424 17.26 -13.50 9.08
C PHE A 424 16.66 -14.47 10.09
N ALA A 425 16.10 -13.89 11.14
CA ALA A 425 15.52 -14.56 12.29
C ALA A 425 14.57 -15.72 11.89
N SER A 426 14.46 -16.71 12.78
CA SER A 426 13.69 -17.95 12.55
C SER A 426 12.25 -17.66 12.09
N ASP A 427 11.58 -18.63 11.45
CA ASP A 427 10.18 -18.46 11.01
C ASP A 427 9.26 -17.98 12.15
N ASP A 428 9.53 -18.38 13.40
CA ASP A 428 8.83 -17.90 14.60
C ASP A 428 9.11 -16.42 14.88
N ASP A 429 10.36 -15.97 14.75
CA ASP A 429 10.71 -14.57 14.91
C ASP A 429 10.11 -13.70 13.79
N GLN A 430 10.01 -14.24 12.56
CA GLN A 430 9.33 -13.58 11.45
C GLN A 430 7.83 -13.43 11.73
N ILE A 431 7.18 -14.44 12.31
CA ILE A 431 5.78 -14.37 12.74
C ILE A 431 5.59 -13.28 13.80
N LYS A 432 6.47 -13.21 14.80
CA LYS A 432 6.41 -12.19 15.86
C LYS A 432 6.67 -10.78 15.32
N ILE A 433 7.67 -10.61 14.47
CA ILE A 433 7.97 -9.32 13.81
C ILE A 433 6.80 -8.91 12.91
N MET A 434 6.14 -9.86 12.23
CA MET A 434 4.97 -9.56 11.40
C MET A 434 3.77 -9.13 12.24
N GLN A 435 3.48 -9.81 13.36
CA GLN A 435 2.46 -9.34 14.31
C GLN A 435 2.77 -7.94 14.83
N PHE A 436 4.06 -7.63 15.04
CA PHE A 436 4.54 -6.31 15.39
C PHE A 436 4.41 -5.30 14.24
N CYS A 437 4.66 -5.68 12.98
CA CYS A 437 4.46 -4.84 11.79
C CYS A 437 2.98 -4.52 11.55
N ASP A 438 2.06 -5.47 11.75
CA ASP A 438 0.63 -5.22 11.74
C ASP A 438 0.24 -4.24 12.85
N LEU A 439 0.85 -4.40 14.02
CA LEU A 439 0.74 -3.46 15.12
C LEU A 439 1.22 -2.07 14.69
N LEU A 440 2.35 -1.97 13.97
CA LEU A 440 2.90 -0.70 13.49
C LEU A 440 2.04 -0.03 12.41
N GLN A 441 1.44 -0.79 11.50
CA GLN A 441 0.46 -0.26 10.54
C GLN A 441 -0.78 0.28 11.26
N VAL A 442 -1.21 -0.36 12.35
CA VAL A 442 -2.26 0.16 13.25
C VAL A 442 -1.77 1.37 14.06
N VAL A 443 -0.49 1.43 14.44
CA VAL A 443 0.12 2.58 15.15
C VAL A 443 0.15 3.83 14.27
N ASP A 444 0.46 3.66 12.99
CA ASP A 444 0.50 4.75 12.02
C ASP A 444 -0.93 5.21 11.67
N LEU A 445 -1.86 4.25 11.54
CA LEU A 445 -3.29 4.47 11.31
C LEU A 445 -4.08 4.66 12.63
N MET A 446 -3.65 5.63 13.43
CA MET A 446 -4.31 6.22 14.61
C MET A 446 -5.65 5.62 15.09
N GLN A 447 -5.64 4.68 16.06
CA GLN A 447 -6.53 4.69 17.25
C GLN A 447 -5.98 3.83 18.42
N PRO A 448 -5.91 4.40 19.65
CA PRO A 448 -5.57 3.71 20.90
C PRO A 448 -6.24 2.34 21.08
N ASP A 449 -7.56 2.26 20.91
CA ASP A 449 -8.36 1.06 21.20
C ASP A 449 -8.02 -0.10 20.26
N LEU A 450 -7.67 0.23 19.02
CA LEU A 450 -7.35 -0.76 18.02
C LEU A 450 -5.96 -1.35 18.21
N PHE A 451 -5.03 -0.50 18.66
CA PHE A 451 -3.74 -0.98 19.13
C PHE A 451 -3.91 -1.92 20.32
N ILE A 452 -4.78 -1.61 21.28
CA ILE A 452 -5.05 -2.52 22.41
C ILE A 452 -5.54 -3.89 21.91
N HIS A 453 -6.48 -3.89 20.97
CA HIS A 453 -7.02 -5.14 20.41
C HIS A 453 -5.95 -5.94 19.65
N ALA A 454 -5.19 -5.29 18.76
CA ALA A 454 -4.12 -5.91 17.99
C ALA A 454 -2.98 -6.41 18.90
N PHE A 455 -2.59 -5.63 19.90
CA PHE A 455 -1.52 -5.96 20.85
C PHE A 455 -1.87 -7.18 21.69
N ARG A 456 -3.13 -7.27 22.13
CA ARG A 456 -3.62 -8.44 22.87
C ARG A 456 -3.73 -9.70 22.01
N GLN A 457 -4.10 -9.57 20.74
CA GLN A 457 -4.11 -10.72 19.83
C GLN A 457 -2.70 -11.18 19.42
N ALA A 458 -1.71 -10.28 19.43
CA ALA A 458 -0.34 -10.59 19.06
C ALA A 458 0.43 -11.40 20.11
N ALA A 459 0.09 -11.26 21.41
CA ALA A 459 0.66 -12.03 22.53
C ALA A 459 2.20 -12.19 22.48
N ILE A 460 2.95 -11.11 22.21
CA ILE A 460 4.40 -11.15 21.99
C ILE A 460 5.15 -11.21 23.34
N PRO A 461 5.75 -12.35 23.74
CA PRO A 461 6.35 -12.48 25.08
C PRO A 461 7.57 -11.55 25.28
N GLU A 462 8.29 -11.24 24.20
CA GLU A 462 9.49 -10.38 24.22
C GLU A 462 9.19 -8.87 24.28
N SER A 463 7.96 -8.44 24.01
CA SER A 463 7.56 -7.03 24.16
C SER A 463 7.28 -6.62 25.61
N GLY A 464 7.49 -7.55 26.56
CA GLY A 464 7.04 -7.42 27.93
C GLY A 464 5.52 -7.59 28.08
N TYR A 465 4.83 -8.17 27.08
CA TYR A 465 3.40 -8.45 27.17
C TYR A 465 3.13 -9.40 28.32
N ARG A 466 2.20 -8.99 29.20
CA ARG A 466 1.61 -9.87 30.21
C ARG A 466 0.11 -9.96 29.94
N PRO A 467 -0.50 -11.16 29.99
CA PRO A 467 -1.94 -11.33 29.73
C PRO A 467 -2.85 -10.47 30.64
N ASP A 468 -2.33 -10.05 31.80
CA ASP A 468 -2.99 -9.22 32.79
C ASP A 468 -2.75 -7.70 32.62
N MET A 469 -2.09 -7.27 31.54
CA MET A 469 -1.85 -5.85 31.28
C MET A 469 -3.15 -5.05 31.13
N THR A 470 -3.24 -3.93 31.85
CA THR A 470 -4.37 -3.01 31.73
C THR A 470 -4.35 -2.28 30.39
N ASP A 471 -5.51 -1.78 29.94
CA ASP A 471 -5.60 -0.96 28.72
C ASP A 471 -4.62 0.23 28.78
N GLU A 472 -4.46 0.84 29.95
CA GLU A 472 -3.55 1.97 30.18
C GLU A 472 -2.06 1.59 29.99
N GLU A 473 -1.64 0.41 30.47
CA GLU A 473 -0.28 -0.09 30.25
C GLU A 473 -0.01 -0.36 28.76
N VAL A 474 -0.99 -0.92 28.05
CA VAL A 474 -0.90 -1.16 26.60
C VAL A 474 -0.86 0.17 25.83
N LEU A 475 -1.63 1.18 26.23
CA LEU A 475 -1.58 2.51 25.63
C LEU A 475 -0.27 3.24 25.89
N ASN A 476 0.36 3.05 27.05
CA ASN A 476 1.69 3.59 27.27
C ASN A 476 2.74 2.99 26.31
N ILE A 477 2.61 1.71 25.95
CA ILE A 477 3.44 1.08 24.91
C ILE A 477 3.11 1.70 23.54
N PHE A 478 1.83 1.85 23.19
CA PHE A 478 1.38 2.52 21.96
C PHE A 478 2.03 3.90 21.82
N TRP A 479 1.90 4.76 22.83
CA TRP A 479 2.41 6.13 22.77
C TRP A 479 3.94 6.17 22.65
N ARG A 480 4.66 5.27 23.34
CA ARG A 480 6.12 5.13 23.18
C ARG A 480 6.52 4.67 21.78
N MET A 481 5.84 3.66 21.25
CA MET A 481 6.10 3.14 19.90
C MET A 481 5.81 4.20 18.85
N ARG A 482 4.67 4.88 18.98
CA ARG A 482 4.25 5.97 18.10
C ARG A 482 5.20 7.16 18.12
N ALA A 483 5.68 7.56 19.30
CA ALA A 483 6.70 8.61 19.42
C ALA A 483 8.02 8.20 18.73
N SER A 484 8.38 6.92 18.81
CA SER A 484 9.58 6.38 18.15
C SER A 484 9.42 6.31 16.62
N VAL A 485 8.26 5.87 16.12
CA VAL A 485 7.94 5.85 14.68
C VAL A 485 7.92 7.28 14.12
N ARG A 486 7.26 8.22 14.80
CA ARG A 486 7.21 9.63 14.37
C ARG A 486 8.57 10.33 14.42
N SER A 487 9.50 9.91 15.27
CA SER A 487 10.85 10.48 15.31
C SER A 487 11.71 10.13 14.09
N ILE A 488 11.32 9.12 13.30
CA ILE A 488 12.05 8.66 12.11
C ILE A 488 11.67 9.48 10.86
N ASP A 489 10.49 10.10 10.83
CA ASP A 489 9.94 10.83 9.67
C ASP A 489 10.13 12.36 9.72
N GLN A 490 10.96 12.90 10.63
CA GLN A 490 10.97 14.33 10.94
C GLN A 490 12.38 14.96 11.06
N LEU A 491 13.14 15.04 9.94
CA LEU A 491 14.28 15.97 9.79
C LEU A 491 14.00 17.02 8.69
N PRO A 492 14.70 18.17 8.67
CA PRO A 492 14.52 19.18 7.63
C PRO A 492 14.72 18.61 6.22
N HIS A 493 13.76 18.90 5.33
CA HIS A 493 13.82 18.52 3.93
C HIS A 493 14.96 19.28 3.24
N VAL A 494 16.00 18.57 2.84
CA VAL A 494 17.03 19.09 1.93
C VAL A 494 16.79 18.43 0.57
N TYR A 495 16.42 19.23 -0.43
CA TYR A 495 16.28 18.76 -1.82
C TYR A 495 17.62 18.91 -2.54
N VAL A 496 18.02 17.90 -3.28
CA VAL A 496 19.23 17.90 -4.10
C VAL A 496 18.80 17.72 -5.54
N ASP A 497 19.02 18.73 -6.39
CA ASP A 497 18.58 18.71 -7.78
C ASP A 497 19.50 19.50 -8.72
N GLY A 498 19.33 19.29 -10.03
CA GLY A 498 20.10 19.94 -11.09
C GLY A 498 19.62 21.36 -11.44
N PRO A 499 20.40 22.13 -12.23
CA PRO A 499 20.06 23.51 -12.60
C PRO A 499 18.72 23.66 -13.34
N GLU A 500 18.32 22.65 -14.13
CA GLU A 500 17.09 22.67 -14.93
C GLU A 500 15.82 22.54 -14.07
N PHE A 501 15.86 21.74 -13.01
CA PHE A 501 14.77 21.64 -12.04
C PHE A 501 14.52 22.98 -11.34
N MET A 502 15.58 23.73 -11.01
CA MET A 502 15.46 25.04 -10.39
C MET A 502 14.85 26.10 -11.33
N ALA A 503 15.10 26.00 -12.63
CA ALA A 503 14.41 26.85 -13.62
C ALA A 503 12.89 26.56 -13.69
N ALA A 504 12.48 25.32 -13.40
CA ALA A 504 11.07 24.93 -13.28
C ALA A 504 10.47 25.32 -11.91
N VAL A 505 11.22 25.14 -10.82
CA VAL A 505 10.81 25.49 -9.45
C VAL A 505 10.78 26.99 -9.21
N GLY A 506 11.60 27.80 -9.89
CA GLY A 506 11.53 29.25 -9.85
C GLY A 506 10.16 29.82 -10.24
N LYS A 507 9.28 29.01 -10.85
CA LYS A 507 7.87 29.35 -11.15
C LYS A 507 6.87 28.87 -10.08
N SER A 508 7.25 27.95 -9.20
CA SER A 508 6.42 27.43 -8.10
C SER A 508 7.05 27.79 -6.76
N LYS A 509 6.46 28.73 -6.02
CA LYS A 509 6.88 29.12 -4.65
C LYS A 509 6.83 27.89 -3.71
N LEU A 510 7.89 27.05 -3.69
CA LEU A 510 7.96 25.90 -2.79
C LEU A 510 8.40 26.39 -1.40
N PRO A 511 7.55 26.25 -0.35
CA PRO A 511 7.64 27.11 0.83
C PRO A 511 8.50 26.60 2.00
N GLN A 512 9.22 25.47 1.89
CA GLN A 512 9.65 24.72 3.09
C GLN A 512 11.09 24.20 3.16
N ALA A 513 11.96 24.41 2.17
CA ALA A 513 13.26 23.75 2.15
C ALA A 513 14.39 24.60 1.59
N SER A 514 15.57 24.47 2.21
CA SER A 514 16.81 24.90 1.56
C SER A 514 17.22 23.85 0.54
N VAL A 515 17.40 24.27 -0.71
CA VAL A 515 17.72 23.39 -1.83
C VAL A 515 19.21 23.45 -2.09
N ILE A 516 19.87 22.30 -2.15
CA ILE A 516 21.28 22.17 -2.52
C ILE A 516 21.33 21.83 -4.00
N CYS A 517 21.76 22.78 -4.82
CA CYS A 517 22.07 22.52 -6.21
C CYS A 517 23.55 22.15 -6.35
N LEU A 518 23.81 20.97 -6.91
CA LEU A 518 25.15 20.51 -7.23
C LEU A 518 25.39 20.73 -8.73
N SER A 519 26.33 21.62 -9.07
CA SER A 519 26.72 21.81 -10.47
C SER A 519 27.62 20.65 -10.88
N CYS A 520 27.14 19.80 -11.78
CA CYS A 520 27.84 18.61 -12.26
C CYS A 520 27.71 18.47 -13.79
N THR A 521 28.48 17.54 -14.37
CA THR A 521 28.35 17.21 -15.79
C THR A 521 27.04 16.43 -16.05
N PRO A 522 26.47 16.47 -17.27
CA PRO A 522 25.22 15.76 -17.57
C PRO A 522 25.28 14.25 -17.31
N GLU A 523 26.46 13.62 -17.44
CA GLU A 523 26.62 12.20 -17.10
C GLU A 523 26.48 11.93 -15.60
N SER A 524 27.03 12.79 -14.74
CA SER A 524 27.00 12.66 -13.28
C SER A 524 25.67 13.12 -12.66
N GLU A 525 24.88 13.91 -13.38
CA GLU A 525 23.59 14.48 -12.91
C GLU A 525 22.57 13.40 -12.56
N ASN A 526 22.48 12.31 -13.35
CA ASN A 526 21.56 11.20 -13.06
C ASN A 526 21.93 10.41 -11.80
N GLU A 527 23.22 10.26 -11.52
CA GLU A 527 23.71 9.49 -10.37
C GLU A 527 23.59 10.32 -9.08
N ILE A 528 23.94 11.61 -9.16
CA ILE A 528 23.74 12.58 -8.09
C ILE A 528 22.23 12.79 -7.81
N PHE A 529 21.37 12.81 -8.82
CA PHE A 529 19.91 12.91 -8.64
C PHE A 529 19.31 11.68 -7.94
N ARG A 530 19.75 10.47 -8.33
CA ARG A 530 19.36 9.23 -7.63
C ARG A 530 19.82 9.24 -6.17
N MET A 531 21.03 9.75 -5.91
CA MET A 531 21.56 9.90 -4.56
C MET A 531 20.87 11.03 -3.77
N GLY A 532 20.49 12.11 -4.43
CA GLY A 532 19.72 13.22 -3.86
C GLY A 532 18.36 12.76 -3.35
N ARG A 533 17.62 12.00 -4.18
CA ARG A 533 16.40 11.28 -3.78
C ARG A 533 16.66 10.33 -2.60
N TYR A 534 17.79 9.65 -2.62
CA TYR A 534 18.20 8.72 -1.57
C TYR A 534 18.49 9.43 -0.23
N VAL A 535 19.18 10.57 -0.22
CA VAL A 535 19.40 11.42 0.97
C VAL A 535 18.08 12.05 1.43
N GLN A 536 17.23 12.49 0.50
CA GLN A 536 15.89 13.04 0.79
C GLN A 536 14.99 12.03 1.52
N MET A 537 15.16 10.73 1.24
CA MET A 537 14.44 9.62 1.89
C MET A 537 15.05 9.17 3.23
N LYS A 538 16.32 9.52 3.54
CA LYS A 538 17.05 9.07 4.73
C LYS A 538 17.33 10.25 5.66
N GLN A 539 16.30 10.61 6.41
CA GLN A 539 16.19 11.79 7.25
C GLN A 539 16.51 11.50 8.73
N SER A 540 17.53 10.71 9.08
CA SER A 540 17.92 10.51 10.50
C SER A 540 19.35 10.91 10.84
N ASN A 541 20.18 11.25 9.84
CA ASN A 541 21.55 11.76 10.03
C ASN A 541 22.01 12.62 8.84
N LEU A 542 21.43 13.81 8.72
CA LEU A 542 21.61 14.70 7.56
C LEU A 542 23.08 15.04 7.29
N GLN A 543 23.90 15.25 8.33
CA GLN A 543 25.32 15.59 8.17
C GLN A 543 26.13 14.42 7.58
N THR A 544 25.93 13.19 8.06
CA THR A 544 26.63 12.00 7.54
C THR A 544 26.24 11.70 6.10
N HIS A 545 24.95 11.85 5.78
CA HIS A 545 24.46 11.63 4.42
C HIS A 545 24.86 12.75 3.45
N LEU A 546 24.90 14.00 3.91
CA LEU A 546 25.48 15.11 3.13
C LEU A 546 26.96 14.89 2.89
N VAL A 547 27.74 14.51 3.89
CA VAL A 547 29.17 14.20 3.70
C VAL A 547 29.35 13.07 2.68
N THR A 548 28.53 12.02 2.72
CA THR A 548 28.57 10.92 1.76
C THR A 548 28.21 11.38 0.35
N LEU A 549 27.14 12.16 0.21
CA LEU A 549 26.69 12.73 -1.06
C LEU A 549 27.75 13.67 -1.65
N VAL A 550 28.33 14.54 -0.83
CA VAL A 550 29.36 15.50 -1.25
C VAL A 550 30.66 14.77 -1.61
N ASN A 551 31.09 13.77 -0.83
CA ASN A 551 32.29 13.01 -1.17
C ASN A 551 32.13 12.32 -2.53
N ARG A 552 30.97 11.73 -2.80
CA ARG A 552 30.67 11.11 -4.09
C ARG A 552 30.54 12.13 -5.22
N ALA A 553 29.89 13.26 -4.97
CA ALA A 553 29.82 14.36 -5.93
C ALA A 553 31.22 14.95 -6.23
N SER A 554 32.13 14.93 -5.27
CA SER A 554 33.55 15.30 -5.44
C SER A 554 34.28 14.31 -6.35
N GLU A 555 34.07 13.00 -6.13
CA GLU A 555 34.60 11.93 -7.00
C GLU A 555 34.08 12.09 -8.45
N GLU A 556 32.83 12.50 -8.60
CA GLU A 556 32.16 12.81 -9.88
C GLU A 556 32.46 14.21 -10.43
N LYS A 557 33.45 14.92 -9.87
CA LYS A 557 33.93 16.25 -10.32
C LYS A 557 32.84 17.35 -10.32
N ALA A 558 31.93 17.34 -9.35
CA ALA A 558 31.04 18.47 -9.13
C ALA A 558 31.86 19.76 -8.95
N CYS A 559 31.47 20.82 -9.64
CA CYS A 559 32.24 22.07 -9.73
C CYS A 559 31.73 23.17 -8.77
N GLY A 560 30.62 22.94 -8.07
CA GLY A 560 30.10 23.89 -7.09
C GLY A 560 28.87 23.38 -6.34
N VAL A 561 28.67 23.94 -5.14
CA VAL A 561 27.44 23.79 -4.37
C VAL A 561 26.77 25.14 -4.28
N THR A 562 25.49 25.24 -4.64
CA THR A 562 24.69 26.45 -4.44
C THR A 562 23.51 26.13 -3.54
N LEU A 563 23.39 26.87 -2.46
CA LEU A 563 22.34 26.74 -1.47
C LEU A 563 21.28 27.83 -1.72
N TYR A 564 20.07 27.42 -2.06
CA TYR A 564 18.91 28.29 -2.14
C TYR A 564 18.23 28.26 -0.78
N ARG A 565 18.03 29.43 -0.16
CA ARG A 565 17.47 29.56 1.19
C ARG A 565 16.09 30.20 1.12
N GLY A 566 15.12 29.62 1.81
CA GLY A 566 13.88 30.30 2.20
C GLY A 566 13.12 31.05 1.11
N PHE A 567 12.32 32.03 1.52
CA PHE A 567 11.57 32.89 0.61
C PHE A 567 12.38 34.12 0.20
N ASN A 568 12.63 34.26 -1.11
CA ASN A 568 13.27 35.44 -1.72
C ASN A 568 14.67 35.78 -1.19
N GLU A 569 15.39 34.83 -0.58
CA GLU A 569 16.79 35.07 -0.24
C GLU A 569 17.70 34.78 -1.43
N PRO A 570 18.80 35.55 -1.58
CA PRO A 570 19.80 35.26 -2.60
C PRO A 570 20.43 33.89 -2.30
N ALA A 571 20.64 33.11 -3.36
CA ALA A 571 21.35 31.85 -3.28
C ALA A 571 22.81 32.09 -2.87
N ILE A 572 23.34 31.22 -2.02
CA ILE A 572 24.75 31.27 -1.60
C ILE A 572 25.50 30.15 -2.28
N SER A 573 26.54 30.52 -3.04
CA SER A 573 27.45 29.55 -3.62
C SER A 573 28.60 29.26 -2.68
N TYR A 574 28.91 27.98 -2.46
CA TYR A 574 30.11 27.55 -1.79
C TYR A 574 31.32 27.73 -2.71
N THR A 575 32.25 28.61 -2.32
CA THR A 575 33.47 28.90 -3.09
C THR A 575 34.72 28.19 -2.54
N GLY A 576 34.55 27.33 -1.53
CA GLY A 576 35.66 26.59 -0.90
C GLY A 576 36.07 25.36 -1.71
N ARG A 577 37.10 24.64 -1.22
CA ARG A 577 37.47 23.33 -1.79
C ARG A 577 36.39 22.31 -1.48
N PHE A 578 36.06 21.47 -2.46
CA PHE A 578 34.98 20.49 -2.38
C PHE A 578 35.36 19.28 -1.51
N GLU A 579 35.52 19.53 -0.21
CA GLU A 579 35.80 18.54 0.83
C GLU A 579 34.49 18.24 1.57
N GLY A 580 34.12 16.96 1.71
CA GLY A 580 32.84 16.51 2.28
C GLY A 580 32.44 17.23 3.57
N LYS A 581 33.40 17.35 4.50
CA LYS A 581 33.21 18.03 5.77
C LYS A 581 32.99 19.54 5.59
N ALA A 582 33.80 20.20 4.78
CA ALA A 582 33.73 21.65 4.62
C ALA A 582 32.44 22.12 3.91
N VAL A 583 31.91 21.30 2.99
CA VAL A 583 30.60 21.54 2.37
C VAL A 583 29.47 21.22 3.35
N ALA A 584 29.57 20.14 4.13
CA ALA A 584 28.58 19.83 5.14
C ALA A 584 28.50 20.93 6.21
N ASP A 585 29.65 21.42 6.68
CA ASP A 585 29.74 22.55 7.60
C ASP A 585 29.11 23.81 6.96
N PHE A 586 29.43 24.12 5.70
CA PHE A 586 28.78 25.20 4.96
C PHE A 586 27.26 25.04 4.87
N VAL A 587 26.75 23.85 4.55
CA VAL A 587 25.32 23.59 4.49
C VAL A 587 24.69 23.76 5.86
N VAL A 588 25.29 23.23 6.93
CA VAL A 588 24.74 23.38 8.29
C VAL A 588 24.72 24.85 8.72
N ASP A 589 25.79 25.59 8.41
CA ASP A 589 25.92 27.00 8.76
C ASP A 589 24.99 27.90 7.94
N GLU A 590 24.73 27.56 6.67
CA GLU A 590 23.97 28.41 5.74
C GLU A 590 22.55 27.90 5.44
N ALA A 591 22.17 26.66 5.74
CA ALA A 591 20.88 26.07 5.29
C ALA A 591 19.65 26.55 6.07
N LEU A 592 19.82 27.31 7.14
CA LEU A 592 18.68 27.96 7.77
C LEU A 592 18.40 29.28 7.07
N PRO A 593 17.19 29.44 6.50
CA PRO A 593 16.78 30.72 5.98
C PRO A 593 16.59 31.74 7.11
N LEU A 594 16.70 33.02 6.76
CA LEU A 594 16.26 34.14 7.58
C LEU A 594 14.77 34.05 7.88
N PHE A 595 13.97 33.51 6.94
CA PHE A 595 12.56 33.24 7.13
C PHE A 595 12.15 31.85 6.63
N GLY A 596 11.52 31.04 7.50
CA GLY A 596 10.97 29.75 7.11
C GLY A 596 9.92 29.21 8.10
N VAL A 597 9.46 27.98 7.90
CA VAL A 597 8.45 27.36 8.77
C VAL A 597 9.13 26.72 9.98
N LEU A 598 8.69 27.03 11.21
CA LEU A 598 9.12 26.34 12.42
C LEU A 598 8.46 24.97 12.47
N HIS A 599 9.28 23.93 12.44
CA HIS A 599 8.87 22.55 12.61
C HIS A 599 9.61 21.97 13.82
N GLU A 600 9.06 20.94 14.46
CA GLU A 600 9.72 20.29 15.59
C GLU A 600 11.15 19.80 15.23
N ALA A 601 11.32 19.37 13.98
CA ALA A 601 12.58 18.95 13.38
C ALA A 601 13.67 20.04 13.29
N ASN A 602 13.29 21.30 13.07
CA ASN A 602 14.22 22.40 12.81
C ASN A 602 14.25 23.45 13.94
N ARG A 603 13.38 23.33 14.97
CA ARG A 603 13.29 24.30 16.07
C ARG A 603 14.62 24.53 16.78
N GLY A 604 15.37 23.46 17.00
CA GLY A 604 16.65 23.53 17.69
C GLY A 604 17.70 24.34 16.91
N HIS A 605 17.63 24.26 15.58
CA HIS A 605 18.49 24.98 14.67
C HIS A 605 18.15 26.48 14.61
N TYR A 606 16.86 26.83 14.56
CA TYR A 606 16.43 28.23 14.67
C TYR A 606 16.81 28.85 16.02
N LEU A 607 16.68 28.09 17.12
CA LEU A 607 17.07 28.54 18.46
C LEU A 607 18.60 28.77 18.60
N LEU A 608 19.43 28.00 17.89
CA LEU A 608 20.87 28.23 17.87
C LEU A 608 21.28 29.50 17.10
N LYS A 609 20.57 29.82 16.01
CA LYS A 609 20.84 31.03 15.20
C LYS A 609 20.23 32.31 15.78
N ALA A 610 19.31 32.20 16.73
CA ALA A 610 18.61 33.30 17.37
C ALA A 610 19.49 34.10 18.36
N THR A 611 20.69 34.52 17.94
CA THR A 611 21.63 35.29 18.79
C THR A 611 21.09 36.68 19.13
N GLY A 612 20.27 37.27 18.26
CA GLY A 612 19.59 38.55 18.45
C GLY A 612 18.13 38.44 18.92
N GLY A 613 17.63 37.21 19.12
CA GLY A 613 16.22 36.90 19.37
C GLY A 613 15.61 36.02 18.29
N LEU A 614 14.35 35.60 18.50
CA LEU A 614 13.58 34.77 17.56
C LEU A 614 12.18 35.38 17.42
N LEU A 615 11.77 35.73 16.20
CA LEU A 615 10.39 36.11 15.93
C LEU A 615 9.61 34.90 15.40
N THR A 616 8.57 34.49 16.13
CA THR A 616 7.67 33.43 15.70
C THR A 616 6.31 34.02 15.38
N VAL A 617 5.79 33.78 14.18
CA VAL A 617 4.45 34.20 13.76
C VAL A 617 3.58 32.97 13.63
N TRP A 618 2.54 32.92 14.43
CA TRP A 618 1.60 31.84 14.49
C TRP A 618 0.41 32.11 13.56
N LEU A 619 -0.04 31.10 12.83
CA LEU A 619 -1.25 31.15 12.00
C LEU A 619 -2.35 30.31 12.64
N GLY A 620 -3.49 30.94 12.94
CA GLY A 620 -4.67 30.27 13.48
C GLY A 620 -5.32 29.34 12.45
N THR A 621 -5.87 28.21 12.90
CA THR A 621 -6.60 27.28 12.02
C THR A 621 -8.04 27.73 11.69
N GLY A 622 -8.57 28.74 12.40
CA GLY A 622 -9.89 29.29 12.17
C GLY A 622 -9.92 30.14 10.90
N GLU A 623 -10.78 29.77 9.95
CA GLU A 623 -11.03 30.46 8.66
C GLU A 623 -9.94 30.38 7.55
N LEU A 624 -8.67 30.12 7.86
CA LEU A 624 -7.60 30.05 6.84
C LEU A 624 -7.61 28.80 5.95
N ARG A 625 -8.54 27.85 6.17
CA ARG A 625 -8.61 26.60 5.38
C ARG A 625 -8.94 26.82 3.90
N ASP A 626 -9.49 27.97 3.51
CA ASP A 626 -9.97 28.24 2.14
C ASP A 626 -9.29 29.39 1.39
N THR A 627 -8.27 30.07 1.94
CA THR A 627 -7.63 31.22 1.24
C THR A 627 -6.11 31.14 1.21
N THR A 628 -5.58 30.53 0.14
CA THR A 628 -4.15 30.52 -0.20
C THR A 628 -3.55 31.93 -0.33
N SER A 629 -4.38 32.94 -0.61
CA SER A 629 -3.97 34.34 -0.73
C SER A 629 -3.54 34.96 0.60
N ALA A 630 -4.30 34.75 1.69
CA ALA A 630 -3.98 35.35 2.99
C ALA A 630 -2.66 34.83 3.58
N ILE A 631 -2.39 33.54 3.39
CA ILE A 631 -1.11 32.93 3.79
C ILE A 631 0.04 33.53 2.95
N SER A 632 -0.17 33.74 1.65
CA SER A 632 0.84 34.38 0.78
C SER A 632 1.14 35.80 1.21
N ASP A 633 0.14 36.60 1.57
CA ASP A 633 0.32 37.98 2.00
C ASP A 633 1.13 38.06 3.30
N ILE A 634 0.83 37.16 4.26
CA ILE A 634 1.60 37.08 5.51
C ILE A 634 3.05 36.67 5.23
N ILE A 635 3.28 35.67 4.36
CA ILE A 635 4.63 35.26 3.95
C ILE A 635 5.40 36.41 3.30
N ASP A 636 4.77 37.16 2.39
CA ASP A 636 5.43 38.25 1.69
C ASP A 636 5.78 39.41 2.66
N ILE A 637 4.89 39.73 3.62
CA ILE A 637 5.17 40.68 4.72
C ILE A 637 6.35 40.19 5.57
N MET A 638 6.31 38.93 6.01
CA MET A 638 7.34 38.32 6.85
C MET A 638 8.71 38.32 6.18
N ALA A 639 8.77 37.95 4.90
CA ALA A 639 10.01 37.92 4.13
C ALA A 639 10.62 39.33 3.98
N GLY A 640 9.80 40.36 3.74
CA GLY A 640 10.27 41.75 3.67
C GLY A 640 10.86 42.25 5.01
N ILE A 641 10.22 41.89 6.12
CA ILE A 641 10.69 42.26 7.46
C ILE A 641 11.98 41.49 7.80
N ALA A 642 12.06 40.21 7.46
CA ALA A 642 13.26 39.39 7.70
C ALA A 642 14.52 39.96 7.03
N GLN A 643 14.36 40.60 5.86
CA GLN A 643 15.46 41.32 5.20
C GLN A 643 15.87 42.59 5.94
N THR A 644 14.95 43.22 6.68
CA THR A 644 15.21 44.43 7.48
C THR A 644 15.92 44.10 8.79
N PHE A 645 15.68 42.91 9.35
CA PHE A 645 16.27 42.43 10.61
C PHE A 645 17.03 41.10 10.42
N PRO A 646 18.14 41.07 9.66
CA PRO A 646 18.84 39.84 9.34
C PRO A 646 19.50 39.15 10.55
N ASP A 647 19.58 39.83 11.70
CA ASP A 647 20.09 39.30 12.96
C ASP A 647 19.03 38.57 13.80
N ILE A 648 17.78 38.57 13.35
CA ILE A 648 16.65 37.88 13.98
C ILE A 648 16.11 36.84 13.00
N PRO A 649 16.20 35.54 13.27
CA PRO A 649 15.45 34.54 12.51
C PRO A 649 13.94 34.73 12.67
N PHE A 650 13.22 34.58 11.57
CA PHE A 650 11.78 34.65 11.48
C PHE A 650 11.22 33.26 11.19
N CYS A 651 10.23 32.84 11.96
CA CYS A 651 9.62 31.53 11.78
C CYS A 651 8.10 31.58 11.72
N LEU A 652 7.52 30.90 10.74
CA LEU A 652 6.09 30.69 10.64
C LEU A 652 5.68 29.42 11.37
N LEU A 653 4.72 29.50 12.28
CA LEU A 653 4.25 28.37 13.08
C LEU A 653 2.80 28.09 12.70
N ASN A 654 2.56 26.95 12.05
CA ASN A 654 1.21 26.54 11.72
C ASN A 654 0.67 25.66 12.87
N SER A 655 -0.52 26.04 13.34
CA SER A 655 -1.26 25.42 14.45
C SER A 655 -1.50 23.92 14.27
N THR A 656 -1.47 23.37 13.04
CA THR A 656 -1.58 21.93 12.83
C THR A 656 -0.34 21.12 13.22
N PHE A 657 0.82 21.77 13.42
CA PHE A 657 2.09 21.08 13.64
C PHE A 657 2.54 20.96 15.10
N LEU A 658 1.90 21.66 16.04
CA LEU A 658 2.19 21.55 17.47
C LEU A 658 0.96 21.07 18.23
N GLU A 659 1.17 20.17 19.19
CA GLU A 659 0.09 19.79 20.12
C GLU A 659 -0.38 21.03 20.89
N PRO A 660 -1.70 21.20 21.12
CA PRO A 660 -2.26 22.33 21.87
C PRO A 660 -1.58 22.55 23.23
N ASP A 661 -1.17 21.46 23.88
CA ASP A 661 -0.44 21.46 25.15
C ASP A 661 0.97 22.04 25.03
N VAL A 662 1.68 21.73 23.95
CA VAL A 662 3.00 22.31 23.66
C VAL A 662 2.83 23.78 23.28
N LEU A 663 1.80 24.12 22.52
CA LEU A 663 1.47 25.48 22.13
C LEU A 663 1.11 26.36 23.34
N GLY A 664 0.24 25.90 24.24
CA GLY A 664 -0.11 26.63 25.47
C GLY A 664 1.08 26.81 26.41
N ARG A 665 1.98 25.83 26.47
CA ARG A 665 3.24 25.93 27.23
C ARG A 665 4.26 26.84 26.56
N PHE A 666 4.36 26.84 25.23
CA PHE A 666 5.28 27.68 24.44
C PHE A 666 4.82 29.15 24.41
N LEU A 667 3.51 29.36 24.32
CA LEU A 667 2.83 30.64 24.51
C LEU A 667 2.61 30.98 25.99
N CYS A 668 3.25 30.26 26.94
CA CYS A 668 3.25 30.49 28.39
C CYS A 668 2.00 31.22 28.91
N THR A 669 0.81 30.67 28.67
CA THR A 669 -0.47 31.24 29.12
C THR A 669 -0.73 30.89 30.60
N GLN A 670 0.29 30.94 31.46
CA GLN A 670 0.19 30.48 32.85
C GLN A 670 -0.83 31.30 33.69
N ARG A 671 -1.34 32.42 33.18
CA ARG A 671 -2.50 33.14 33.76
C ARG A 671 -3.84 32.42 33.64
N VAL A 672 -3.94 31.28 32.92
CA VAL A 672 -5.16 30.47 32.83
C VAL A 672 -5.59 29.88 34.20
N ALA A 673 -4.71 29.84 35.19
CA ALA A 673 -5.07 29.39 36.55
C ALA A 673 -5.49 30.52 37.51
N GLU A 674 -5.23 31.79 37.20
CA GLU A 674 -5.36 32.91 38.16
C GLU A 674 -6.09 34.13 37.57
N GLY A 675 -7.33 33.91 37.12
CA GLY A 675 -8.48 34.82 37.29
C GLY A 675 -8.40 36.30 36.86
N SER A 676 -7.44 36.74 36.05
CA SER A 676 -7.36 38.13 35.58
C SER A 676 -7.08 38.24 34.07
N GLY A 677 -8.15 38.48 33.30
CA GLY A 677 -8.10 39.02 31.94
C GLY A 677 -7.21 38.28 30.92
N ALA A 678 -7.19 36.95 30.92
CA ALA A 678 -6.47 36.16 29.93
C ALA A 678 -7.40 35.75 28.77
N MET A 679 -6.91 35.87 27.53
CA MET A 679 -7.54 35.33 26.32
C MET A 679 -7.61 33.80 26.40
N GLU A 680 -8.74 33.20 26.05
CA GLU A 680 -8.85 31.75 25.93
C GLU A 680 -8.10 31.26 24.68
N LEU A 681 -7.64 29.99 24.67
CA LEU A 681 -7.03 29.38 23.48
C LEU A 681 -7.97 29.48 22.26
N ALA A 682 -9.28 29.47 22.50
CA ALA A 682 -10.31 29.69 21.49
C ALA A 682 -10.27 31.11 20.87
N ASP A 683 -9.91 32.14 21.66
CA ASP A 683 -9.76 33.52 21.18
C ASP A 683 -8.49 33.68 20.33
N LEU A 684 -7.43 32.94 20.67
CA LEU A 684 -6.23 32.82 19.84
C LEU A 684 -6.58 32.13 18.51
N GLU A 685 -7.29 31.01 18.54
CA GLU A 685 -7.73 30.27 17.34
C GLU A 685 -8.62 31.06 16.37
N ALA A 686 -9.32 32.08 16.88
CA ALA A 686 -10.14 32.99 16.09
C ALA A 686 -9.33 34.08 15.35
N GLN A 687 -8.04 34.24 15.65
CA GLN A 687 -7.18 35.25 15.01
C GLN A 687 -6.40 34.66 13.83
N ALA A 688 -6.27 35.44 12.75
CA ALA A 688 -5.55 35.02 11.55
C ALA A 688 -4.03 34.87 11.78
N ALA A 689 -3.42 35.73 12.61
CA ALA A 689 -2.01 35.63 12.96
C ALA A 689 -1.64 36.26 14.31
N VAL A 690 -0.67 35.69 15.02
CA VAL A 690 -0.08 36.27 16.26
C VAL A 690 1.43 36.22 16.19
N ALA A 691 2.10 37.37 16.32
CA ALA A 691 3.56 37.45 16.39
C ALA A 691 4.05 37.47 17.85
N VAL A 692 5.03 36.63 18.13
CA VAL A 692 5.72 36.55 19.42
C VAL A 692 7.22 36.72 19.18
N LEU A 693 7.79 37.76 19.78
CA LEU A 693 9.23 38.04 19.73
C LEU A 693 9.88 37.62 21.05
N PHE A 694 10.89 36.77 20.97
CA PHE A 694 11.76 36.43 22.09
C PHE A 694 13.05 37.22 21.95
N LEU A 695 13.42 38.04 22.94
CA LEU A 695 14.70 38.76 22.98
C LEU A 695 15.54 38.30 24.18
N GLY A 696 16.83 38.06 23.93
CA GLY A 696 17.82 37.59 24.90
C GLY A 696 18.91 36.74 24.23
N GLN A 697 20.09 36.61 24.83
CA GLN A 697 21.15 35.73 24.30
C GLN A 697 20.75 34.24 24.46
N LEU A 698 20.07 33.68 23.46
CA LEU A 698 19.74 32.25 23.43
C LEU A 698 21.00 31.37 23.25
N ALA A 699 22.03 31.88 22.57
CA ALA A 699 23.26 31.15 22.31
C ALA A 699 24.09 30.82 23.58
N GLY A 700 23.92 31.59 24.66
CA GLY A 700 24.60 31.36 25.94
C GLY A 700 24.10 30.13 26.71
N ILE A 701 22.89 29.64 26.40
CA ILE A 701 22.26 28.51 27.10
C ILE A 701 23.01 27.19 26.88
N SER A 702 23.73 27.05 25.76
CA SER A 702 24.47 25.82 25.40
C SER A 702 25.81 25.64 26.12
N LYS A 703 26.47 26.73 26.56
CA LYS A 703 27.86 26.69 27.06
C LYS A 703 28.03 26.68 28.59
N PHE A 704 26.95 26.65 29.37
CA PHE A 704 27.01 26.86 30.82
C PHE A 704 26.70 25.59 31.64
N GLN A 705 27.74 24.99 32.23
CA GLN A 705 27.62 23.95 33.27
C GLN A 705 27.48 24.52 34.70
N GLY A 706 27.48 25.85 34.91
CA GLY A 706 27.34 26.48 36.23
C GLY A 706 26.31 27.60 36.25
N GLY A 707 25.20 27.40 36.98
CA GLY A 707 24.25 28.43 37.47
C GLY A 707 23.64 29.43 36.46
N MET A 708 22.37 29.29 36.11
CA MET A 708 21.58 30.36 35.45
C MET A 708 21.25 31.45 36.48
N GLU A 709 21.99 32.56 36.52
CA GLU A 709 21.59 33.67 37.42
C GLU A 709 21.41 35.06 36.79
N GLN A 710 21.72 35.34 35.50
CA GLN A 710 21.59 36.75 35.01
C GLN A 710 20.98 37.03 33.62
N ASP A 711 20.78 36.07 32.72
CA ASP A 711 20.12 36.37 31.43
C ASP A 711 18.63 36.00 31.45
N VAL A 712 17.79 37.03 31.62
CA VAL A 712 16.34 36.90 31.57
C VAL A 712 15.90 36.86 30.10
N LEU A 713 15.39 35.71 29.65
CA LEU A 713 14.69 35.62 28.37
C LEU A 713 13.36 36.38 28.50
N ARG A 714 13.19 37.43 27.69
CA ARG A 714 11.96 38.23 27.66
C ARG A 714 11.14 37.90 26.42
N ARG A 715 9.83 37.84 26.61
CA ARG A 715 8.84 37.64 25.56
C ARG A 715 8.04 38.92 25.33
N TYR A 716 7.79 39.22 24.07
CA TYR A 716 6.94 40.31 23.63
C TYR A 716 5.87 39.73 22.71
N VAL A 717 4.61 40.10 22.95
CA VAL A 717 3.47 39.69 22.11
C VAL A 717 3.02 40.89 21.30
N PHE A 718 2.85 40.71 19.99
CA PHE A 718 2.36 41.77 19.11
C PHE A 718 0.91 42.13 19.50
N PRO A 719 0.56 43.41 19.70
CA PRO A 719 -0.78 43.82 20.11
C PRO A 719 -1.82 43.40 19.05
N LEU A 720 -2.88 42.73 19.49
CA LEU A 720 -3.91 42.19 18.60
C LEU A 720 -4.81 43.27 18.00
N GLU A 721 -4.86 44.45 18.61
CA GLU A 721 -5.63 45.59 18.10
C GLU A 721 -4.94 46.27 16.90
N LEU A 722 -3.66 45.94 16.65
CA LEU A 722 -2.91 46.50 15.53
C LEU A 722 -3.05 45.58 14.31
N PRO A 723 -3.23 46.14 13.09
CA PRO A 723 -3.26 45.35 11.89
C PRO A 723 -1.89 44.69 11.66
N PHE A 724 -1.89 43.42 11.25
CA PHE A 724 -0.68 42.69 10.91
C PHE A 724 -0.11 43.20 9.57
N GLN A 725 0.65 44.30 9.63
CA GLN A 725 1.24 44.98 8.48
C GLN A 725 2.75 45.18 8.68
N GLY A 726 3.48 45.34 7.57
CA GLY A 726 4.94 45.50 7.54
C GLY A 726 5.47 46.51 8.54
N ASP A 727 4.97 47.75 8.44
CA ASP A 727 5.44 48.87 9.27
C ASP A 727 5.15 48.66 10.76
N GLY A 728 3.96 48.16 11.09
CA GLY A 728 3.57 47.88 12.47
C GLY A 728 4.45 46.83 13.13
N LEU A 729 4.79 45.75 12.40
CA LEU A 729 5.67 44.70 12.93
C LEU A 729 7.13 45.17 13.01
N CYS A 730 7.60 46.01 12.08
CA CYS A 730 8.91 46.68 12.19
C CYS A 730 9.01 47.57 13.43
N ASP A 731 8.01 48.43 13.67
CA ASP A 731 7.95 49.31 14.84
C ASP A 731 7.92 48.50 16.14
N PHE A 732 7.16 47.39 16.15
CA PHE A 732 7.13 46.46 17.29
C PHE A 732 8.52 45.87 17.59
N ILE A 733 9.22 45.37 16.58
CA ILE A 733 10.57 44.79 16.74
C ILE A 733 11.56 45.87 17.23
N GLN A 734 11.52 47.08 16.66
CA GLN A 734 12.39 48.18 17.07
C GLN A 734 12.10 48.66 18.50
N SER A 735 10.82 48.74 18.86
CA SER A 735 10.38 49.11 20.22
C SER A 735 10.79 48.05 21.23
N ALA A 736 10.69 46.76 20.89
CA ALA A 736 11.18 45.68 21.73
C ALA A 736 12.71 45.76 21.93
N ARG A 737 13.49 45.97 20.84
CA ARG A 737 14.96 46.07 20.90
C ARG A 737 15.46 47.29 21.68
N SER A 738 14.77 48.41 21.56
CA SER A 738 15.11 49.65 22.27
C SER A 738 14.65 49.67 23.73
N GLY A 739 13.95 48.62 24.20
CA GLY A 739 13.40 48.56 25.55
C GLY A 739 12.16 49.45 25.74
N GLY A 740 11.54 49.92 24.66
CA GLY A 740 10.30 50.70 24.68
C GLY A 740 9.04 49.87 24.95
N LEU A 741 9.14 48.53 24.95
CA LEU A 741 8.07 47.62 25.35
C LEU A 741 8.38 46.96 26.70
N GLU A 742 7.36 46.78 27.52
CA GLU A 742 7.44 45.91 28.71
C GLU A 742 7.36 44.45 28.24
N GLY A 743 8.48 43.74 28.33
CA GLY A 743 8.55 42.31 28.03
C GLY A 743 8.22 41.48 29.26
N GLU A 744 7.52 40.36 29.07
CA GLU A 744 7.25 39.39 30.13
C GLU A 744 8.46 38.46 30.30
N GLU A 745 8.88 38.20 31.54
CA GLU A 745 9.91 37.18 31.79
C GLU A 745 9.35 35.79 31.51
N VAL A 746 10.10 34.97 30.75
CA VAL A 746 9.70 33.59 30.51
C VAL A 746 9.75 32.80 31.84
N PRO A 747 8.63 32.17 32.26
CA PRO A 747 8.55 31.46 33.53
C PRO A 747 9.67 30.43 33.71
N THR A 748 10.16 30.31 34.95
CA THR A 748 11.22 29.37 35.31
C THR A 748 10.84 27.91 35.00
N SER A 749 9.54 27.59 34.99
CA SER A 749 8.97 26.29 34.63
C SER A 749 9.11 25.92 33.14
N ALA A 750 9.25 26.90 32.25
CA ALA A 750 9.46 26.68 30.81
C ALA A 750 10.95 26.49 30.44
N ARG A 751 11.87 26.92 31.32
CA ARG A 751 13.33 26.83 31.10
C ARG A 751 13.85 25.40 30.91
N PRO A 752 13.36 24.35 31.61
CA PRO A 752 13.76 22.97 31.37
C PRO A 752 13.45 22.46 29.96
N LEU A 753 12.32 22.88 29.36
CA LEU A 753 11.91 22.46 28.01
C LEU A 753 12.81 23.09 26.95
N LEU A 754 13.13 24.38 27.11
CA LEU A 754 14.12 25.08 26.29
C LEU A 754 15.49 24.40 26.44
N LYS A 755 15.91 24.10 27.69
CA LYS A 755 17.17 23.41 27.97
C LYS A 755 17.22 22.00 27.37
N GLU A 756 16.16 21.21 27.45
CA GLU A 756 16.08 19.88 26.84
C GLU A 756 16.20 19.96 25.31
N THR A 757 15.58 20.98 24.71
CA THR A 757 15.71 21.25 23.27
C THR A 757 17.15 21.60 22.89
N PHE A 758 17.83 22.45 23.67
CA PHE A 758 19.26 22.76 23.46
C PHE A 758 20.18 21.54 23.68
N VAL A 759 19.94 20.73 24.70
CA VAL A 759 20.73 19.53 25.01
C VAL A 759 20.58 18.46 23.92
N LYS A 760 19.38 18.30 23.35
CA LYS A 760 19.17 17.39 22.20
C LYS A 760 20.01 17.85 21.01
N VAL A 761 20.03 19.15 20.70
CA VAL A 761 20.80 19.71 19.58
C VAL A 761 22.32 19.61 19.80
N GLU A 762 22.80 19.89 21.01
CA GLU A 762 24.22 19.70 21.39
C GLU A 762 24.66 18.24 21.25
N ARG A 763 23.83 17.29 21.74
CA ARG A 763 24.09 15.85 21.56
C ARG A 763 24.16 15.44 20.10
N TRP A 764 23.40 16.10 19.22
CA TRP A 764 23.44 15.84 17.79
C TRP A 764 24.71 16.39 17.15
N LYS A 765 25.20 17.56 17.57
CA LYS A 765 26.51 18.10 17.15
C LYS A 765 27.71 17.26 17.62
N VAL A 766 27.58 16.54 18.73
CA VAL A 766 28.63 15.66 19.27
C VAL A 766 28.57 14.24 18.67
N ALA A 767 27.39 13.80 18.23
CA ALA A 767 27.19 12.51 17.58
C ALA A 767 27.49 12.52 16.07
N ALA A 768 27.46 13.71 15.43
CA ALA A 768 27.99 13.95 14.09
C ALA A 768 29.48 14.31 14.14
#